data_AF-A0A9P3F1Y8-F1
#
_entry.id   AF-A0A9P3F1Y8-F1
#
_cell.length_a   1.000
_cell.length_b   1.000
_cell.length_c   1.000
_cell.angle_alpha   90.00
_cell.angle_beta   90.00
_cell.angle_gamma   90.00
#
_symmetry.space_group_name_H-M   'P 1'
#
loop_
_entity.id
_entity.type
_entity.pdbx_description
1 polymer ?
#
loop_
_entity_poly.entity_id
_entity_poly.type
_entity_poly.pdbx_seq_one_letter_code
_entity_poly.pdbx_strand_id
1 'polypeptide(L)'
;MLVAKGLGFFSLLSAVLGSPRTSPRDQHPQSRSVNATTEYDYIVVGSGAGGGPLAARLARGGYKVLLLDAGDDQGNSLQQMVPALQLQSTEYSPQSWNFYINHYTNLTRQEEDSKMTYRTPAGNLHRGPNPPTGSEPLGILYPRAGTLGGCTAHNAMVTVYPYESDWDNLAALTGNDSWAADKMRDYFRRLEVNRYTPGDVVSHGYSGWLQTSLTPLNLILDDMKLLSLVIAAGTAAGKNLAGKVINTVTGLAEILIRDANSGTRNRTEDLYQLPIAVKVPDYKRSGSRDFLLETVAETDNDGNRRYHLDIQLTTLVTNVVLDSSGPRPRAIGVDYMKGKSLYRADPRSDSASPGVPGSVYAAKEVILSGGSFNTPQLLKLSGIGSKAELDKWNISTLVDLPGVGTNLQDRYETSVIGKFPTDFSLISQCTFLGALPDPCYEKWKYEILDKGAYMSNNIPVAIIRQSSVAENNEPDLLISGAPANFQGYFSGYSSSSWNDARHWSWVTLKSRSRNNAGTVQLRSTDPRDTPIINFHSFDDGVTANDADQKDLQAVYEAMEFSRSIFKNLVPLQGGFEETWPGPNVTTEAEIKDFIKREAWGHHACCTAPIGADDDPMAVLDGDFRVRGVDGLRVVDASVFPRIPGYYLALPTYMISEKAADLDQKVPEFEKFLEEWAPKIPGTNYKGPNGPEKLGAHLMGRWKSGAPVAKALDEDNPDLAFDNKFDFRPKKSIKGCPFAAHIRKMRPRADKKRDAGTEEDGDTTELPEAESDESEAEGQEEDASVILRRGITFGPELTEQEKREKTTIEQRGIYFTCYQSLIRDGFNFLMTRWASNSSFPEYKTKTFPDGPGMDPFVNQRLRSDHPEGHISLYDGSNPDKTVKLNLGISPWVDQKGGEYFFTPSIKALWEQFSTAIPVK
;
A
#
# COMPACT_ATOMS: atom_id res chain seq x y z
N MET A 1 -26.07 21.23 39.43
CA MET A 1 -26.77 19.92 39.38
C MET A 1 -28.18 20.20 38.84
N LEU A 2 -28.62 19.49 37.79
CA LEU A 2 -29.94 19.59 37.11
C LEU A 2 -30.24 20.74 36.11
N VAL A 3 -29.28 21.18 35.27
CA VAL A 3 -29.59 21.84 33.95
C VAL A 3 -28.62 21.42 32.81
N ALA A 4 -27.71 20.47 33.04
CA ALA A 4 -26.65 20.11 32.07
C ALA A 4 -26.88 18.75 31.36
N LYS A 5 -28.11 18.45 30.94
CA LYS A 5 -28.44 17.20 30.20
C LYS A 5 -29.11 17.42 28.83
N GLY A 6 -29.10 18.65 28.30
CA GLY A 6 -29.84 19.01 27.08
C GLY A 6 -29.06 19.05 25.76
N LEU A 7 -27.72 18.98 25.75
CA LEU A 7 -26.92 19.25 24.55
C LEU A 7 -26.17 18.02 23.99
N GLY A 8 -26.32 16.85 24.61
CA GLY A 8 -25.78 15.57 24.09
C GLY A 8 -26.65 14.89 23.03
N PHE A 9 -27.71 15.55 22.54
CA PHE A 9 -28.74 14.91 21.70
C PHE A 9 -28.52 15.04 20.18
N PHE A 10 -27.58 15.89 19.72
CA PHE A 10 -27.35 16.10 18.28
C PHE A 10 -26.19 15.28 17.67
N SER A 11 -25.38 14.58 18.46
CA SER A 11 -24.37 13.64 17.95
C SER A 11 -24.91 12.21 17.76
N LEU A 12 -26.17 11.94 18.11
CA LEU A 12 -26.76 10.60 18.19
C LEU A 12 -27.68 10.21 17.04
N LEU A 13 -28.03 11.12 16.11
CA LEU A 13 -28.94 10.79 15.00
C LEU A 13 -28.26 10.15 13.77
N SER A 14 -26.93 10.08 13.70
CA SER A 14 -26.21 9.41 12.59
C SER A 14 -25.75 8.00 12.94
N ALA A 15 -26.02 7.50 14.15
CA ALA A 15 -25.50 6.22 14.65
C ALA A 15 -26.52 5.06 14.69
N VAL A 16 -27.74 5.24 14.18
CA VAL A 16 -28.82 4.21 14.27
C VAL A 16 -29.45 3.93 12.91
N LEU A 17 -28.64 3.60 11.89
CA LEU A 17 -29.09 2.90 10.67
C LEU A 17 -27.99 1.97 10.14
N GLY A 18 -27.40 1.16 11.02
CA GLY A 18 -26.56 0.04 10.64
C GLY A 18 -26.86 -1.13 11.58
N SER A 19 -27.49 -2.19 11.07
CA SER A 19 -27.72 -3.41 11.83
C SER A 19 -26.39 -3.89 12.44
N PRO A 20 -26.36 -4.28 13.72
CA PRO A 20 -25.16 -4.82 14.32
C PRO A 20 -24.85 -6.16 13.63
N ARG A 21 -23.81 -6.18 12.80
CA ARG A 21 -23.16 -7.45 12.47
C ARG A 21 -22.56 -7.96 13.77
N THR A 22 -23.17 -8.99 14.32
CA THR A 22 -22.63 -9.76 15.43
C THR A 22 -21.21 -10.20 15.06
N SER A 23 -20.22 -9.71 15.80
CA SER A 23 -18.83 -10.19 15.73
C SER A 23 -18.85 -11.73 15.86
N PRO A 24 -18.26 -12.48 14.91
CA PRO A 24 -17.98 -13.88 15.13
C PRO A 24 -17.07 -13.98 16.37
N ARG A 25 -17.42 -14.90 17.28
CA ARG A 25 -16.63 -15.27 18.45
C ARG A 25 -15.15 -15.36 18.09
N ASP A 26 -14.29 -14.82 18.96
CA ASP A 26 -12.82 -14.90 18.95
C ASP A 26 -12.31 -16.35 18.85
N GLN A 27 -12.41 -16.94 17.67
CA GLN A 27 -11.63 -18.10 17.29
C GLN A 27 -10.41 -17.55 16.56
N HIS A 28 -9.22 -17.77 17.12
CA HIS A 28 -7.98 -17.58 16.37
C HIS A 28 -8.17 -18.18 14.98
N PRO A 29 -8.01 -17.42 13.87
CA PRO A 29 -7.91 -18.04 12.57
C PRO A 29 -6.73 -18.99 12.67
N GLN A 30 -7.03 -20.28 12.73
CA GLN A 30 -6.00 -21.30 12.87
C GLN A 30 -5.03 -21.10 11.73
N SER A 31 -3.74 -20.95 12.07
CA SER A 31 -2.63 -21.12 11.14
C SER A 31 -2.89 -22.41 10.36
N ARG A 32 -3.41 -22.27 9.14
CA ARG A 32 -3.56 -23.42 8.24
C ARG A 32 -2.16 -23.72 7.72
N SER A 33 -1.75 -24.98 7.79
CA SER A 33 -0.47 -25.42 7.25
C SER A 33 -0.44 -25.07 5.76
N VAL A 34 0.48 -24.18 5.35
CA VAL A 34 0.78 -23.95 3.95
C VAL A 34 1.20 -25.29 3.34
N ASN A 35 0.46 -25.73 2.34
CA ASN A 35 0.77 -26.95 1.62
C ASN A 35 1.85 -26.62 0.58
N ALA A 36 2.98 -27.34 0.60
CA ALA A 36 4.11 -27.11 -0.30
C ALA A 36 3.75 -27.30 -1.79
N THR A 37 2.62 -27.94 -2.09
CA THR A 37 2.13 -28.13 -3.47
C THR A 37 1.18 -27.02 -3.94
N THR A 38 0.82 -26.06 -3.09
CA THR A 38 -0.07 -24.97 -3.47
C THR A 38 0.71 -23.89 -4.21
N GLU A 39 0.37 -23.70 -5.48
CA GLU A 39 0.87 -22.62 -6.31
C GLU A 39 0.12 -21.31 -5.96
N TYR A 40 0.87 -20.30 -5.52
CA TYR A 40 0.36 -18.96 -5.23
C TYR A 40 0.61 -18.04 -6.42
N ASP A 41 -0.32 -17.10 -6.70
CA ASP A 41 -0.08 -16.06 -7.68
C ASP A 41 0.97 -15.08 -7.17
N TYR A 42 0.80 -14.64 -5.91
CA TYR A 42 1.66 -13.66 -5.26
C TYR A 42 2.18 -14.19 -3.92
N ILE A 43 3.46 -13.93 -3.66
CA ILE A 43 4.05 -14.06 -2.32
C ILE A 43 4.41 -12.67 -1.84
N VAL A 44 3.84 -12.26 -0.69
CA VAL A 44 4.16 -11.00 -0.01
C VAL A 44 5.01 -11.29 1.22
N VAL A 45 6.15 -10.62 1.35
CA VAL A 45 7.12 -10.82 2.43
C VAL A 45 7.08 -9.63 3.39
N GLY A 46 6.48 -9.83 4.56
CA GLY A 46 6.30 -8.81 5.60
C GLY A 46 4.88 -8.24 5.63
N SER A 47 4.22 -8.30 6.78
CA SER A 47 2.82 -7.91 6.98
C SER A 47 2.61 -6.48 7.46
N GLY A 48 3.66 -5.65 7.39
CA GLY A 48 3.68 -4.27 7.84
C GLY A 48 2.70 -3.34 7.11
N ALA A 49 2.93 -2.03 7.24
CA ALA A 49 2.08 -1.02 6.59
C ALA A 49 2.04 -1.15 5.05
N GLY A 50 3.11 -1.66 4.45
CA GLY A 50 3.17 -1.92 3.00
C GLY A 50 2.52 -3.25 2.62
N GLY A 51 3.04 -4.37 3.12
CA GLY A 51 2.63 -5.69 2.64
C GLY A 51 1.27 -6.18 3.16
N GLY A 52 0.84 -5.75 4.35
CA GLY A 52 -0.43 -6.18 4.92
C GLY A 52 -1.64 -5.78 4.07
N PRO A 53 -1.89 -4.48 3.84
CA PRO A 53 -3.01 -4.05 3.02
C PRO A 53 -2.91 -4.55 1.58
N LEU A 54 -1.70 -4.61 1.02
CA LEU A 54 -1.45 -5.11 -0.34
C LEU A 54 -1.86 -6.58 -0.48
N ALA A 55 -1.44 -7.45 0.44
CA ALA A 55 -1.81 -8.87 0.41
C ALA A 55 -3.33 -9.06 0.50
N ALA A 56 -3.99 -8.29 1.37
CA ALA A 56 -5.44 -8.29 1.49
C ALA A 56 -6.13 -7.81 0.20
N ARG A 57 -5.64 -6.74 -0.43
CA ARG A 57 -6.20 -6.22 -1.70
C ARG A 57 -6.00 -7.17 -2.86
N LEU A 58 -4.82 -7.78 -3.01
CA LEU A 58 -4.56 -8.77 -4.04
C LEU A 58 -5.49 -9.99 -3.88
N ALA A 59 -5.66 -10.49 -2.66
CA ALA A 59 -6.58 -11.59 -2.40
C ALA A 59 -8.04 -11.21 -2.67
N ARG A 60 -8.44 -9.99 -2.30
CA ARG A 60 -9.75 -9.43 -2.62
C ARG A 60 -9.95 -9.16 -4.12
N GLY A 61 -8.86 -9.01 -4.87
CA GLY A 61 -8.82 -8.96 -6.32
C GLY A 61 -8.92 -10.33 -7.01
N GLY A 62 -9.09 -11.42 -6.24
CA GLY A 62 -9.30 -12.78 -6.77
C GLY A 62 -8.04 -13.64 -6.86
N TYR A 63 -6.89 -13.14 -6.40
CA TYR A 63 -5.62 -13.88 -6.47
C TYR A 63 -5.40 -14.80 -5.28
N LYS A 64 -4.61 -15.86 -5.50
CA LYS A 64 -4.06 -16.69 -4.42
C LYS A 64 -2.81 -16.02 -3.87
N VAL A 65 -2.88 -15.55 -2.64
CA VAL A 65 -1.80 -14.79 -2.00
C VAL A 65 -1.30 -15.53 -0.77
N LEU A 66 0.01 -15.68 -0.68
CA LEU A 66 0.70 -16.08 0.54
C LEU A 66 1.40 -14.88 1.15
N LEU A 67 1.07 -14.56 2.40
CA LEU A 67 1.77 -13.58 3.21
C LEU A 67 2.69 -14.28 4.20
N LEU A 68 3.99 -13.99 4.13
CA LEU A 68 5.00 -14.50 5.06
C LEU A 68 5.40 -13.40 6.05
N ASP A 69 5.43 -13.70 7.34
CA ASP A 69 5.94 -12.79 8.36
C ASP A 69 6.85 -13.51 9.36
N ALA A 70 7.96 -12.86 9.73
CA ALA A 70 8.92 -13.40 10.68
C ALA A 70 8.40 -13.39 12.13
N GLY A 71 7.46 -12.50 12.44
CA GLY A 71 6.80 -12.39 13.74
C GLY A 71 5.67 -13.38 13.96
N ASP A 72 5.19 -13.47 15.20
CA ASP A 72 3.91 -14.12 15.53
C ASP A 72 2.75 -13.10 15.56
N ASP A 73 1.59 -13.45 16.13
CA ASP A 73 0.45 -12.52 16.23
C ASP A 73 0.24 -12.09 17.68
N GLN A 74 0.52 -10.81 17.98
CA GLN A 74 0.33 -10.19 19.29
C GLN A 74 -0.92 -9.31 19.40
N GLY A 75 -1.84 -9.33 18.43
CA GLY A 75 -2.96 -8.39 18.40
C GLY A 75 -4.00 -8.51 19.51
N ASN A 76 -3.93 -9.57 20.32
CA ASN A 76 -4.75 -9.73 21.52
C ASN A 76 -3.99 -9.36 22.81
N SER A 77 -2.73 -8.93 22.72
CA SER A 77 -1.98 -8.40 23.86
C SER A 77 -2.51 -7.02 24.25
N LEU A 78 -2.44 -6.70 25.55
CA LEU A 78 -2.88 -5.39 26.03
C LEU A 78 -2.02 -4.28 25.45
N GLN A 79 -0.71 -4.51 25.36
CA GLN A 79 0.28 -3.58 24.85
C GLN A 79 -0.04 -3.15 23.42
N GLN A 80 -0.46 -4.08 22.55
CA GLN A 80 -0.89 -3.74 21.20
C GLN A 80 -2.29 -3.11 21.16
N MET A 81 -3.27 -3.68 21.87
CA MET A 81 -4.66 -3.25 21.76
C MET A 81 -4.92 -1.85 22.33
N VAL A 82 -4.37 -1.54 23.50
CA VAL A 82 -4.71 -0.36 24.29
C VAL A 82 -3.89 0.84 23.79
N PRO A 83 -4.53 1.91 23.28
CA PRO A 83 -3.83 3.07 22.70
C PRO A 83 -2.77 3.71 23.60
N ALA A 84 -3.05 3.88 24.90
CA ALA A 84 -2.11 4.52 25.82
C ALA A 84 -0.85 3.70 26.11
N LEU A 85 -0.84 2.40 25.79
CA LEU A 85 0.31 1.52 25.96
C LEU A 85 1.26 1.54 24.75
N GLN A 86 1.16 2.55 23.89
CA GLN A 86 2.00 2.67 22.69
C GLN A 86 3.50 2.64 23.01
N LEU A 87 3.97 3.26 24.11
CA LEU A 87 5.37 3.14 24.52
C LEU A 87 5.71 1.71 25.01
N GLN A 88 4.84 1.08 25.81
CA GLN A 88 5.05 -0.29 26.30
C GLN A 88 5.10 -1.30 25.15
N SER A 89 4.34 -1.05 24.08
CA SER A 89 4.23 -1.94 22.93
C SER A 89 5.52 -2.07 22.11
N THR A 90 6.43 -1.10 22.20
CA THR A 90 7.71 -1.15 21.50
C THR A 90 8.75 -2.00 22.25
N GLU A 91 8.63 -2.10 23.59
CA GLU A 91 9.51 -2.88 24.46
C GLU A 91 8.86 -4.22 24.89
N TYR A 92 7.67 -4.51 24.39
CA TYR A 92 6.99 -5.78 24.63
C TYR A 92 7.71 -6.91 23.89
N SER A 93 8.55 -7.64 24.65
CA SER A 93 9.45 -8.68 24.14
C SER A 93 8.83 -9.63 23.09
N PRO A 94 7.55 -10.04 23.18
CA PRO A 94 6.94 -10.88 22.17
C PRO A 94 6.83 -10.30 20.76
N GLN A 95 6.84 -8.97 20.59
CA GLN A 95 6.81 -8.31 19.27
C GLN A 95 8.00 -7.38 19.02
N SER A 96 8.78 -7.00 20.03
CA SER A 96 9.85 -6.02 19.87
C SER A 96 11.00 -6.56 19.02
N TRP A 97 11.44 -5.79 18.04
CA TRP A 97 12.72 -5.95 17.36
C TRP A 97 13.64 -4.79 17.72
N ASN A 98 14.75 -5.10 18.36
CA ASN A 98 15.74 -4.15 18.86
C ASN A 98 16.88 -4.04 17.85
N PHE A 99 16.77 -3.07 16.94
CA PHE A 99 17.91 -2.65 16.15
C PHE A 99 18.77 -1.68 16.95
N TYR A 100 20.08 -1.71 16.71
CA TYR A 100 20.98 -0.68 17.20
C TYR A 100 21.62 0.02 16.00
N ILE A 101 21.45 1.33 15.95
CA ILE A 101 21.85 2.19 14.83
C ILE A 101 22.93 3.15 15.26
N ASN A 102 23.60 3.77 14.29
CA ASN A 102 24.47 4.91 14.55
C ASN A 102 23.90 6.16 13.87
N HIS A 103 23.80 7.24 14.64
CA HIS A 103 23.62 8.58 14.07
C HIS A 103 24.90 9.06 13.40
N TYR A 104 26.07 8.72 13.96
CA TYR A 104 27.39 9.16 13.50
C TYR A 104 28.31 7.96 13.25
N THR A 105 29.08 7.98 12.16
CA THR A 105 30.06 6.92 11.85
C THR A 105 31.32 7.00 12.69
N ASN A 106 31.66 8.19 13.20
CA ASN A 106 32.74 8.34 14.18
C ASN A 106 32.25 7.89 15.56
N LEU A 107 32.87 6.83 16.09
CA LEU A 107 32.47 6.25 17.38
C LEU A 107 32.56 7.26 18.53
N THR A 108 33.64 8.03 18.64
CA THR A 108 33.78 9.02 19.72
C THR A 108 32.66 10.05 19.69
N ARG A 109 32.25 10.51 18.51
CA ARG A 109 31.09 11.38 18.35
C ARG A 109 29.78 10.68 18.71
N GLN A 110 29.62 9.42 18.31
CA GLN A 110 28.43 8.61 18.61
C GLN A 110 28.27 8.35 20.11
N GLU A 111 29.37 8.20 20.86
CA GLU A 111 29.39 7.94 22.30
C GLU A 111 28.95 9.15 23.14
N GLU A 112 28.90 10.35 22.56
CA GLU A 112 28.39 11.56 23.21
C GLU A 112 26.86 11.57 23.34
N ASP A 113 26.15 10.72 22.60
CA ASP A 113 24.70 10.55 22.70
C ASP A 113 24.35 9.83 24.02
N SER A 114 23.52 10.46 24.87
CA SER A 114 23.12 9.91 26.16
C SER A 114 22.36 8.57 26.07
N LYS A 115 21.92 8.19 24.86
CA LYS A 115 21.19 6.95 24.56
C LYS A 115 22.10 5.85 24.02
N MET A 116 23.42 6.11 23.89
CA MET A 116 24.40 5.11 23.48
C MET A 116 24.31 3.86 24.35
N THR A 117 24.13 2.70 23.72
CA THR A 117 23.98 1.42 24.40
C THR A 117 25.19 0.53 24.15
N TYR A 118 25.63 -0.17 25.19
CA TYR A 118 26.75 -1.09 25.18
C TYR A 118 26.31 -2.45 25.72
N ARG A 119 26.91 -3.52 25.20
CA ARG A 119 26.84 -4.86 25.81
C ARG A 119 28.03 -5.02 26.74
N THR A 120 27.75 -5.18 28.03
CA THR A 120 28.79 -5.43 29.05
C THR A 120 29.42 -6.81 28.89
N PRO A 121 30.61 -7.07 29.45
CA PRO A 121 31.21 -8.41 29.49
C PRO A 121 30.32 -9.48 30.16
N ALA A 122 29.40 -9.06 31.03
CA ALA A 122 28.41 -9.94 31.67
C ALA A 122 27.18 -10.23 30.78
N GLY A 123 27.10 -9.65 29.58
CA GLY A 123 25.99 -9.79 28.64
C GLY A 123 24.84 -8.79 28.84
N ASN A 124 24.83 -8.04 29.94
CA ASN A 124 23.82 -7.02 30.22
C ASN A 124 23.99 -5.78 29.33
N LEU A 125 22.91 -5.02 29.12
CA LEU A 125 22.95 -3.73 28.45
C LEU A 125 23.29 -2.60 29.42
N HIS A 126 24.18 -1.70 29.02
CA HIS A 126 24.51 -0.46 29.72
C HIS A 126 24.16 0.72 28.81
N ARG A 127 23.45 1.73 29.34
CA ARG A 127 23.13 2.97 28.63
C ARG A 127 24.00 4.12 29.13
N GLY A 128 24.45 4.95 28.20
CA GLY A 128 25.01 6.26 28.47
C GLY A 128 26.52 6.22 28.73
N PRO A 129 27.08 7.33 29.24
CA PRO A 129 28.53 7.48 29.34
C PRO A 129 29.14 6.49 30.35
N ASN A 130 30.44 6.24 30.20
CA ASN A 130 31.24 5.41 31.10
C ASN A 130 30.76 3.96 31.24
N PRO A 131 30.69 3.18 30.13
CA PRO A 131 30.35 1.76 30.22
C PRO A 131 31.41 0.98 31.01
N PRO A 132 31.05 -0.16 31.62
CA PRO A 132 32.03 -1.07 32.23
C PRO A 132 33.17 -1.40 31.26
N THR A 133 34.40 -1.53 31.77
CA THR A 133 35.57 -1.83 30.94
C THR A 133 35.37 -3.11 30.13
N GLY A 134 35.69 -3.06 28.84
CA GLY A 134 35.51 -4.19 27.91
C GLY A 134 34.10 -4.34 27.35
N SER A 135 33.20 -3.38 27.58
CA SER A 135 31.87 -3.39 26.95
C SER A 135 31.96 -3.11 25.44
N GLU A 136 31.14 -3.81 24.68
CA GLU A 136 31.01 -3.67 23.23
C GLU A 136 29.97 -2.58 22.89
N PRO A 137 30.29 -1.57 22.07
CA PRO A 137 29.31 -0.59 21.63
C PRO A 137 28.29 -1.24 20.68
N LEU A 138 27.00 -1.06 20.95
CA LEU A 138 25.92 -1.54 20.08
C LEU A 138 25.37 -0.42 19.18
N GLY A 139 25.22 0.80 19.72
CA GLY A 139 24.56 1.93 19.06
C GLY A 139 23.35 2.43 19.85
N ILE A 140 22.43 3.14 19.18
CA ILE A 140 21.18 3.65 19.74
C ILE A 140 20.04 2.69 19.44
N LEU A 141 19.20 2.39 20.43
CA LEU A 141 18.03 1.54 20.23
C LEU A 141 17.09 2.19 19.21
N TYR A 142 16.77 1.43 18.16
CA TYR A 142 15.78 1.79 17.16
C TYR A 142 14.69 0.72 17.12
N PRO A 143 13.57 0.93 17.83
CA PRO A 143 12.53 -0.08 17.93
C PRO A 143 11.84 -0.33 16.58
N ARG A 144 11.67 -1.60 16.25
CA ARG A 144 10.80 -2.10 15.19
C ARG A 144 9.96 -3.24 15.75
N ALA A 145 9.06 -3.79 14.94
CA ALA A 145 8.16 -4.84 15.37
C ALA A 145 8.25 -6.07 14.47
N GLY A 146 8.43 -7.24 15.08
CA GLY A 146 8.28 -8.56 14.48
C GLY A 146 6.99 -9.21 14.97
N THR A 147 5.87 -8.76 14.43
CA THR A 147 4.52 -9.33 14.67
C THR A 147 3.65 -9.07 13.44
N LEU A 148 2.54 -9.80 13.32
CA LEU A 148 1.51 -9.53 12.31
C LEU A 148 1.04 -8.06 12.38
N GLY A 149 1.18 -7.35 11.26
CA GLY A 149 0.96 -5.90 11.14
C GLY A 149 2.25 -5.06 11.21
N GLY A 150 3.39 -5.65 11.57
CA GLY A 150 4.68 -4.98 11.71
C GLY A 150 4.60 -3.72 12.58
N CYS A 151 5.21 -2.62 12.13
CA CYS A 151 5.24 -1.37 12.90
C CYS A 151 3.86 -0.72 13.14
N THR A 152 2.78 -1.20 12.49
CA THR A 152 1.44 -0.70 12.79
C THR A 152 0.93 -1.19 14.14
N ALA A 153 1.52 -2.27 14.68
CA ALA A 153 1.16 -2.88 15.95
C ALA A 153 1.67 -2.11 17.18
N HIS A 154 2.68 -1.26 17.02
CA HIS A 154 3.36 -0.58 18.14
C HIS A 154 3.56 0.94 17.95
N ASN A 155 3.14 1.52 16.83
CA ASN A 155 3.31 2.95 16.57
C ASN A 155 2.48 3.84 17.53
N ALA A 156 2.72 5.15 17.48
CA ALA A 156 1.93 6.14 18.23
C ALA A 156 0.51 6.38 17.66
N MET A 157 0.08 5.62 16.64
CA MET A 157 -1.21 5.74 15.94
C MET A 157 -1.50 7.07 15.25
N VAL A 158 -0.59 8.05 15.30
CA VAL A 158 -0.80 9.36 14.66
C VAL A 158 -0.96 9.19 13.15
N THR A 159 -2.03 9.77 12.62
CA THR A 159 -2.45 9.64 11.22
C THR A 159 -2.54 11.03 10.62
N VAL A 160 -1.41 11.54 10.12
CA VAL A 160 -1.32 12.84 9.43
C VAL A 160 -0.93 12.60 7.98
N TYR A 161 -1.74 13.11 7.05
CA TYR A 161 -1.52 13.03 5.61
C TYR A 161 -0.13 13.63 5.25
N PRO A 162 0.61 13.10 4.26
CA PRO A 162 1.82 13.76 3.77
C PRO A 162 1.50 15.12 3.09
N TYR A 163 2.48 15.84 2.58
CA TYR A 163 2.20 17.03 1.78
C TYR A 163 1.83 16.63 0.35
N GLU A 164 1.02 17.42 -0.36
CA GLU A 164 0.72 17.14 -1.78
C GLU A 164 1.99 17.16 -2.63
N SER A 165 2.93 18.06 -2.32
CA SER A 165 4.23 18.12 -2.98
C SER A 165 5.03 16.81 -2.88
N ASP A 166 4.85 16.01 -1.83
CA ASP A 166 5.52 14.69 -1.72
C ASP A 166 5.08 13.75 -2.86
N TRP A 167 3.81 13.85 -3.27
CA TRP A 167 3.22 13.06 -4.36
C TRP A 167 3.51 13.67 -5.73
N ASP A 168 3.35 14.98 -5.89
CA ASP A 168 3.62 15.67 -7.16
C ASP A 168 5.09 15.54 -7.56
N ASN A 169 6.01 15.53 -6.59
CA ASN A 169 7.42 15.25 -6.84
C ASN A 169 7.64 13.82 -7.36
N LEU A 170 6.89 12.83 -6.86
CA LEU A 170 6.93 11.45 -7.38
C LEU A 170 6.35 11.37 -8.79
N ALA A 171 5.26 12.08 -9.09
CA ALA A 171 4.69 12.17 -10.43
C ALA A 171 5.70 12.76 -11.41
N ALA A 172 6.33 13.88 -11.06
CA ALA A 172 7.36 14.52 -11.88
C ALA A 172 8.60 13.62 -12.06
N LEU A 173 9.06 12.95 -10.99
CA LEU A 173 10.23 12.06 -11.01
C LEU A 173 10.01 10.86 -11.93
N THR A 174 8.81 10.29 -11.94
CA THR A 174 8.48 9.08 -12.69
C THR A 174 7.88 9.36 -14.07
N GLY A 175 7.44 10.60 -14.32
CA GLY A 175 6.64 10.95 -15.49
C GLY A 175 5.25 10.29 -15.50
N ASN A 176 4.75 9.86 -14.33
CA ASN A 176 3.50 9.12 -14.18
C ASN A 176 2.51 9.92 -13.32
N ASP A 177 1.52 10.52 -13.97
CA ASP A 177 0.50 11.37 -13.33
C ASP A 177 -0.42 10.62 -12.36
N SER A 178 -0.42 9.29 -12.35
CA SER A 178 -1.14 8.52 -11.33
C SER A 178 -0.55 8.67 -9.92
N TRP A 179 0.63 9.30 -9.80
CA TRP A 179 1.23 9.73 -8.54
C TRP A 179 0.83 11.14 -8.14
N ALA A 180 0.12 11.91 -8.97
CA ALA A 180 -0.28 13.28 -8.65
C ALA A 180 -1.12 13.30 -7.36
N ALA A 181 -1.00 14.39 -6.61
CA ALA A 181 -1.52 14.42 -5.25
C ALA A 181 -3.04 14.26 -5.15
N ASP A 182 -3.79 14.70 -6.16
CA ASP A 182 -5.23 14.47 -6.28
C ASP A 182 -5.57 12.97 -6.46
N LYS A 183 -4.78 12.24 -7.25
CA LYS A 183 -4.91 10.78 -7.41
C LYS A 183 -4.52 10.06 -6.13
N MET A 184 -3.44 10.49 -5.48
CA MET A 184 -3.02 9.89 -4.23
C MET A 184 -4.03 10.12 -3.10
N ARG A 185 -4.78 11.23 -3.13
CA ARG A 185 -5.89 11.48 -2.21
C ARG A 185 -6.97 10.39 -2.28
N ASP A 186 -7.22 9.83 -3.46
CA ASP A 186 -8.22 8.77 -3.64
C ASP A 186 -7.86 7.50 -2.87
N TYR A 187 -6.57 7.17 -2.81
CA TYR A 187 -6.08 6.05 -1.98
C TYR A 187 -6.29 6.30 -0.49
N PHE A 188 -6.09 7.53 -0.03
CA PHE A 188 -6.41 7.87 1.36
C PHE A 188 -7.91 7.74 1.66
N ARG A 189 -8.77 8.24 0.77
CA ARG A 189 -10.23 8.06 0.90
C ARG A 189 -10.66 6.60 0.84
N ARG A 190 -9.97 5.77 0.06
CA ARG A 190 -10.26 4.35 -0.06
C ARG A 190 -9.93 3.55 1.19
N LEU A 191 -8.84 3.89 1.89
CA LEU A 191 -8.39 3.16 3.07
C LEU A 191 -9.07 3.64 4.36
N GLU A 192 -9.52 4.89 4.43
CA GLU A 192 -10.01 5.51 5.67
C GLU A 192 -11.47 5.14 6.00
N VAL A 193 -11.72 4.98 7.31
CA VAL A 193 -13.05 5.09 7.94
C VAL A 193 -13.00 6.24 8.93
N ASN A 194 -13.31 7.44 8.46
CA ASN A 194 -13.28 8.67 9.25
C ASN A 194 -14.42 8.72 10.28
N ARG A 195 -14.08 9.05 11.53
CA ARG A 195 -15.04 9.15 12.65
C ARG A 195 -15.11 10.53 13.31
N TYR A 196 -14.47 11.55 12.73
CA TYR A 196 -14.32 12.84 13.40
C TYR A 196 -14.73 14.07 12.59
N THR A 197 -14.85 13.97 11.27
CA THR A 197 -15.27 15.06 10.38
C THR A 197 -16.43 14.62 9.49
N PRO A 198 -17.68 14.57 9.96
CA PRO A 198 -18.78 14.08 9.13
C PRO A 198 -19.02 15.00 7.92
N GLY A 199 -19.10 14.41 6.72
CA GLY A 199 -19.56 15.09 5.51
C GLY A 199 -18.48 15.71 4.63
N ASP A 200 -17.21 15.71 5.03
CA ASP A 200 -16.10 16.04 4.13
C ASP A 200 -15.71 14.79 3.33
N VAL A 201 -16.41 14.54 2.22
CA VAL A 201 -16.14 13.41 1.31
C VAL A 201 -15.02 13.72 0.29
N VAL A 202 -14.54 14.97 0.27
CA VAL A 202 -13.47 15.41 -0.62
C VAL A 202 -12.11 15.05 0.00
N SER A 203 -11.95 15.28 1.30
CA SER A 203 -10.70 14.97 2.00
C SER A 203 -10.66 13.54 2.56
N HIS A 204 -11.82 12.96 2.91
CA HIS A 204 -11.90 11.74 3.74
C HIS A 204 -12.68 10.57 3.15
N GLY A 205 -12.32 9.38 3.65
CA GLY A 205 -13.01 8.11 3.42
C GLY A 205 -13.91 7.68 4.58
N TYR A 206 -14.94 6.89 4.30
CA TYR A 206 -15.89 6.39 5.32
C TYR A 206 -16.17 4.89 5.25
N SER A 207 -15.53 4.17 4.33
CA SER A 207 -15.84 2.77 4.00
C SER A 207 -14.61 1.88 3.84
N GLY A 208 -13.41 2.40 4.14
CA GLY A 208 -12.17 1.66 4.11
C GLY A 208 -12.01 0.67 5.28
N TRP A 209 -10.76 0.40 5.64
CA TRP A 209 -10.40 -0.55 6.70
C TRP A 209 -9.66 0.12 7.88
N LEU A 210 -9.07 1.29 7.67
CA LEU A 210 -8.35 2.03 8.71
C LEU A 210 -9.29 3.02 9.39
N GLN A 211 -9.75 2.71 10.61
CA GLN A 211 -10.58 3.64 11.36
C GLN A 211 -9.73 4.74 12.00
N THR A 212 -10.11 5.99 11.74
CA THR A 212 -9.46 7.19 12.27
C THR A 212 -10.42 7.96 13.16
N SER A 213 -9.93 8.41 14.32
CA SER A 213 -10.68 9.21 15.29
C SER A 213 -9.81 10.32 15.86
N LEU A 214 -10.38 11.17 16.72
CA LEU A 214 -9.62 12.15 17.51
C LEU A 214 -9.51 11.71 18.97
N THR A 215 -8.53 12.28 19.67
CA THR A 215 -8.49 12.23 21.14
C THR A 215 -9.72 12.93 21.72
N PRO A 216 -10.50 12.30 22.61
CA PRO A 216 -11.67 12.96 23.20
C PRO A 216 -11.30 14.20 24.02
N LEU A 217 -11.92 15.33 23.70
CA LEU A 217 -11.62 16.64 24.31
C LEU A 217 -11.88 16.69 25.83
N ASN A 218 -12.71 15.81 26.38
CA ASN A 218 -12.90 15.72 27.82
C ASN A 218 -11.61 15.33 28.55
N LEU A 219 -10.73 14.54 27.94
CA LEU A 219 -9.42 14.21 28.53
C LEU A 219 -8.56 15.46 28.76
N ILE A 220 -8.71 16.49 27.91
CA ILE A 220 -8.02 17.78 28.06
C ILE A 220 -8.62 18.56 29.23
N LEU A 221 -9.94 18.49 29.41
CA LEU A 221 -10.66 19.23 30.46
C LEU A 221 -10.54 18.59 31.84
N ASP A 222 -10.31 17.29 31.91
CA ASP A 222 -10.14 16.54 33.16
C ASP A 222 -8.82 16.89 33.89
N ASP A 223 -7.90 17.61 33.22
CA ASP A 223 -6.63 18.06 33.78
C ASP A 223 -6.36 19.55 33.51
N MET A 224 -6.35 20.36 34.58
CA MET A 224 -6.15 21.82 34.46
C MET A 224 -4.76 22.21 33.95
N LYS A 225 -3.72 21.39 34.17
CA LYS A 225 -2.39 21.65 33.60
C LYS A 225 -2.42 21.41 32.09
N LEU A 226 -3.08 20.32 31.66
CA LEU A 226 -3.25 20.02 30.24
C LEU A 226 -4.05 21.11 29.52
N LEU A 227 -5.17 21.56 30.11
CA LEU A 227 -5.93 22.70 29.61
C LEU A 227 -5.04 23.95 29.48
N SER A 228 -4.25 24.26 30.51
CA SER A 228 -3.33 25.41 30.47
C SER A 228 -2.29 25.31 29.36
N LEU A 229 -1.70 24.12 29.16
CA LEU A 229 -0.72 23.88 28.10
C LEU A 229 -1.33 24.04 26.71
N VAL A 230 -2.57 23.58 26.50
CA VAL A 230 -3.30 23.77 25.23
C VAL A 230 -3.61 25.24 24.98
N ILE A 231 -3.99 26.00 26.03
CA ILE A 231 -4.20 27.45 25.95
C ILE A 231 -2.90 28.17 25.57
N ALA A 232 -1.80 27.83 26.26
CA ALA A 232 -0.49 28.41 26.00
C ALA A 232 -0.01 28.11 24.58
N ALA A 233 -0.21 26.88 24.11
CA ALA A 233 0.05 26.45 22.75
C ALA A 233 -0.77 27.26 21.73
N GLY A 234 -2.07 27.45 22.00
CA GLY A 234 -2.93 28.30 21.18
C GLY A 234 -2.45 29.75 21.11
N THR A 235 -2.11 30.35 22.25
CA THR A 235 -1.55 31.72 22.32
C THR A 235 -0.23 31.83 21.56
N ALA A 236 0.69 30.87 21.74
CA ALA A 236 1.98 30.85 21.04
C ALA A 236 1.81 30.64 19.52
N ALA A 237 0.78 29.90 19.10
CA ALA A 237 0.37 29.76 17.70
C ALA A 237 -0.42 30.97 17.16
N GLY A 238 -0.56 32.06 17.93
CA GLY A 238 -1.21 33.29 17.49
C GLY A 238 -2.75 33.26 17.53
N LYS A 239 -3.37 32.27 18.20
CA LYS A 239 -4.83 32.24 18.38
C LYS A 239 -5.25 33.38 19.31
N ASN A 240 -6.26 34.14 18.88
CA ASN A 240 -6.95 35.05 19.80
C ASN A 240 -7.93 34.26 20.67
N LEU A 241 -7.63 34.18 21.97
CA LEU A 241 -8.44 33.48 22.96
C LEU A 241 -9.33 34.42 23.78
N ALA A 242 -9.26 35.73 23.56
CA ALA A 242 -10.05 36.71 24.29
C ALA A 242 -11.55 36.49 24.05
N GLY A 243 -12.32 36.39 25.13
CA GLY A 243 -13.79 36.19 25.08
C GLY A 243 -14.26 34.76 24.83
N LYS A 244 -13.36 33.79 24.60
CA LYS A 244 -13.72 32.38 24.40
C LYS A 244 -13.86 31.63 25.74
N VAL A 245 -14.87 30.77 25.86
CA VAL A 245 -15.11 29.92 27.04
C VAL A 245 -14.38 28.58 26.91
N ILE A 246 -13.05 28.65 26.96
CA ILE A 246 -12.12 27.55 26.59
C ILE A 246 -12.04 26.41 27.62
N ASN A 247 -12.69 26.54 28.78
CA ASN A 247 -12.82 25.49 29.79
C ASN A 247 -14.05 24.59 29.54
N THR A 248 -14.63 24.64 28.35
CA THR A 248 -15.73 23.78 27.90
C THR A 248 -15.34 23.04 26.63
N VAL A 249 -16.00 21.90 26.37
CA VAL A 249 -15.77 21.13 25.14
C VAL A 249 -16.01 21.98 23.90
N THR A 250 -17.08 22.77 23.88
CA THR A 250 -17.41 23.67 22.76
C THR A 250 -16.31 24.71 22.54
N GLY A 251 -15.82 25.36 23.60
CA GLY A 251 -14.78 26.37 23.46
C GLY A 251 -13.43 25.81 22.99
N LEU A 252 -13.04 24.61 23.45
CA LEU A 252 -11.86 23.92 22.92
C LEU A 252 -12.04 23.51 21.46
N ALA A 253 -13.21 23.00 21.09
CA ALA A 253 -13.52 22.61 19.72
C ALA A 253 -13.40 23.80 18.74
N GLU A 254 -13.79 25.01 19.15
CA GLU A 254 -13.61 26.22 18.35
C GLU A 254 -12.14 26.61 18.11
N ILE A 255 -11.22 26.23 19.02
CA ILE A 255 -9.78 26.49 18.87
C ILE A 255 -9.16 25.44 17.96
N LEU A 256 -9.60 24.19 18.13
CA LEU A 256 -9.08 22.98 17.51
C LEU A 256 -9.96 22.51 16.33
N ILE A 257 -10.62 23.45 15.66
CA ILE A 257 -11.61 23.17 14.60
C ILE A 257 -10.97 22.73 13.28
N ARG A 258 -9.68 23.03 13.08
CA ARG A 258 -8.99 22.68 11.84
C ARG A 258 -8.62 21.20 11.84
N ASP A 259 -8.84 20.57 10.70
CA ASP A 259 -8.44 19.18 10.46
C ASP A 259 -7.04 19.11 9.86
N ALA A 260 -6.19 18.25 10.43
CA ALA A 260 -4.81 18.05 9.99
C ALA A 260 -4.72 17.29 8.65
N ASN A 261 -5.78 16.59 8.26
CA ASN A 261 -5.84 15.75 7.06
C ASN A 261 -6.63 16.37 5.90
N SER A 262 -7.13 17.60 6.06
CA SER A 262 -7.93 18.26 5.04
C SER A 262 -7.12 18.53 3.77
N GLY A 263 -7.80 18.63 2.63
CA GLY A 263 -7.20 19.04 1.35
C GLY A 263 -6.64 20.48 1.35
N THR A 264 -6.84 21.27 2.41
CA THR A 264 -6.38 22.67 2.49
C THR A 264 -5.23 22.89 3.49
N ARG A 265 -4.72 21.82 4.13
CA ARG A 265 -3.73 21.93 5.21
C ARG A 265 -2.32 22.32 4.74
N ASN A 266 -1.91 22.01 3.51
CA ASN A 266 -0.49 22.01 3.10
C ASN A 266 0.33 23.27 3.39
N ARG A 267 -0.29 24.44 3.54
CA ARG A 267 0.40 25.70 3.85
C ARG A 267 -0.15 26.40 5.09
N THR A 268 -0.93 25.67 5.88
CA THR A 268 -1.65 26.22 7.01
C THR A 268 -0.87 25.92 8.29
N GLU A 269 -0.28 26.95 8.89
CA GLU A 269 0.25 26.87 10.25
C GLU A 269 -0.90 26.99 11.25
N ASP A 270 -0.99 26.03 12.18
CA ASP A 270 -2.01 26.07 13.23
C ASP A 270 -1.75 25.06 14.36
N LEU A 271 -2.53 25.17 15.43
CA LEU A 271 -2.79 24.15 16.45
C LEU A 271 -3.92 23.21 15.99
N TYR A 272 -3.65 21.91 16.00
CA TYR A 272 -4.52 20.84 15.55
C TYR A 272 -4.77 19.82 16.67
N GLN A 273 -5.95 19.20 16.67
CA GLN A 273 -6.09 17.84 17.24
C GLN A 273 -5.49 16.85 16.25
N LEU A 274 -4.66 15.93 16.75
CA LEU A 274 -4.08 14.89 15.91
C LEU A 274 -5.09 13.76 15.67
N PRO A 275 -5.38 13.41 14.41
CA PRO A 275 -6.08 12.18 14.10
C PRO A 275 -5.23 10.96 14.46
N ILE A 276 -5.89 9.95 15.03
CA ILE A 276 -5.28 8.70 15.49
C ILE A 276 -6.01 7.49 14.89
N ALA A 277 -5.25 6.45 14.55
CA ALA A 277 -5.77 5.17 14.10
C ALA A 277 -6.32 4.34 15.27
N VAL A 278 -7.47 4.75 15.81
CA VAL A 278 -8.15 4.12 16.95
C VAL A 278 -9.62 3.89 16.60
N LYS A 279 -10.11 2.68 16.89
CA LYS A 279 -11.49 2.28 16.68
C LYS A 279 -12.39 2.84 17.78
N VAL A 280 -13.53 3.39 17.43
CA VAL A 280 -14.60 3.84 18.34
C VAL A 280 -15.86 2.99 18.13
N PRO A 281 -16.61 2.66 19.18
CA PRO A 281 -16.46 3.11 20.58
C PRO A 281 -15.53 2.23 21.45
N ASP A 282 -14.85 1.22 20.88
CA ASP A 282 -14.06 0.27 21.66
C ASP A 282 -12.71 0.81 22.17
N TYR A 283 -12.22 1.89 21.55
CA TYR A 283 -10.91 2.51 21.76
C TYR A 283 -9.76 1.52 21.74
N LYS A 284 -9.72 0.72 20.67
CA LYS A 284 -8.62 -0.20 20.36
C LYS A 284 -7.84 0.32 19.15
N ARG A 285 -6.54 0.07 19.11
CA ARG A 285 -5.69 0.35 17.95
C ARG A 285 -6.30 -0.21 16.65
N SER A 286 -6.23 0.57 15.57
CA SER A 286 -6.57 0.17 14.20
C SER A 286 -5.30 0.05 13.35
N GLY A 287 -5.17 -1.01 12.55
CA GLY A 287 -3.99 -1.18 11.68
C GLY A 287 -4.13 -2.28 10.63
N SER A 288 -3.06 -2.55 9.88
CA SER A 288 -3.08 -3.50 8.74
C SER A 288 -3.48 -4.92 9.15
N ARG A 289 -3.15 -5.33 10.38
CA ARG A 289 -3.58 -6.61 10.95
C ARG A 289 -5.09 -6.81 10.87
N ASP A 290 -5.88 -5.78 11.17
CA ASP A 290 -7.34 -5.90 11.17
C ASP A 290 -7.84 -6.26 9.78
N PHE A 291 -7.35 -5.55 8.76
CA PHE A 291 -7.75 -5.76 7.38
C PHE A 291 -7.34 -7.15 6.86
N LEU A 292 -6.17 -7.64 7.25
CA LEU A 292 -5.72 -9.01 6.95
C LEU A 292 -6.68 -10.05 7.54
N LEU A 293 -6.98 -9.94 8.83
CA LEU A 293 -7.83 -10.91 9.52
C LEU A 293 -9.28 -10.85 9.05
N GLU A 294 -9.81 -9.66 8.77
CA GLU A 294 -11.12 -9.47 8.14
C GLU A 294 -11.18 -10.15 6.78
N THR A 295 -10.14 -10.01 5.95
CA THR A 295 -10.06 -10.64 4.62
C THR A 295 -10.01 -12.16 4.71
N VAL A 296 -9.25 -12.72 5.67
CA VAL A 296 -9.17 -14.17 5.90
C VAL A 296 -10.49 -14.73 6.44
N ALA A 297 -11.16 -14.00 7.33
CA ALA A 297 -12.38 -14.44 7.99
C ALA A 297 -13.64 -14.33 7.11
N GLU A 298 -13.59 -13.58 6.02
CA GLU A 298 -14.74 -13.36 5.15
C GLU A 298 -15.13 -14.63 4.39
N THR A 299 -16.40 -15.02 4.49
CA THR A 299 -16.97 -16.18 3.79
C THR A 299 -18.04 -15.77 2.79
N ASP A 300 -18.27 -16.61 1.79
CA ASP A 300 -19.46 -16.54 0.95
C ASP A 300 -20.71 -17.03 1.71
N ASN A 301 -21.87 -17.04 1.03
CA ASN A 301 -23.14 -17.46 1.62
C ASN A 301 -23.17 -18.95 2.01
N ASP A 302 -22.28 -19.77 1.44
CA ASP A 302 -22.17 -21.20 1.71
C ASP A 302 -21.14 -21.50 2.81
N GLY A 303 -20.52 -20.47 3.41
CA GLY A 303 -19.52 -20.59 4.46
C GLY A 303 -18.12 -20.94 3.95
N ASN A 304 -17.89 -20.94 2.63
CA ASN A 304 -16.55 -21.11 2.07
C ASN A 304 -15.77 -19.81 2.17
N ARG A 305 -14.43 -19.89 2.20
CA ARG A 305 -13.60 -18.67 2.21
C ARG A 305 -13.89 -17.84 0.96
N ARG A 306 -14.16 -16.54 1.15
CA ARG A 306 -14.42 -15.63 0.03
C ARG A 306 -13.13 -15.26 -0.71
N TYR A 307 -12.03 -15.13 0.02
CA TYR A 307 -10.75 -14.67 -0.54
C TYR A 307 -9.64 -15.67 -0.28
N HIS A 308 -8.69 -15.73 -1.21
CA HIS A 308 -7.58 -16.69 -1.15
C HIS A 308 -6.31 -16.10 -0.53
N LEU A 309 -6.41 -15.67 0.73
CA LEU A 309 -5.27 -15.19 1.52
C LEU A 309 -4.84 -16.23 2.56
N ASP A 310 -3.62 -16.73 2.45
CA ASP A 310 -2.97 -17.55 3.46
C ASP A 310 -1.87 -16.74 4.16
N ILE A 311 -1.78 -16.85 5.49
CA ILE A 311 -0.79 -16.13 6.31
C ILE A 311 0.08 -17.15 7.03
N GLN A 312 1.39 -17.09 6.81
CA GLN A 312 2.38 -17.92 7.50
C GLN A 312 3.27 -17.05 8.38
N LEU A 313 3.02 -17.11 9.68
CA LEU A 313 3.77 -16.42 10.72
C LEU A 313 5.03 -17.20 11.11
N THR A 314 5.90 -16.58 11.90
CA THR A 314 7.15 -17.17 12.42
C THR A 314 8.03 -17.70 11.30
N THR A 315 8.10 -16.96 10.19
CA THR A 315 8.76 -17.36 8.95
C THR A 315 9.68 -16.24 8.48
N LEU A 316 10.97 -16.40 8.76
CA LEU A 316 11.99 -15.47 8.31
C LEU A 316 12.38 -15.83 6.87
N VAL A 317 12.01 -14.98 5.91
CA VAL A 317 12.49 -15.12 4.52
C VAL A 317 13.98 -14.81 4.49
N THR A 318 14.75 -15.70 3.88
CA THR A 318 16.22 -15.65 3.87
C THR A 318 16.80 -15.28 2.52
N ASN A 319 16.07 -15.57 1.43
CA ASN A 319 16.54 -15.36 0.08
C ASN A 319 15.35 -15.27 -0.91
N VAL A 320 15.49 -14.48 -1.98
CA VAL A 320 14.59 -14.52 -3.15
C VAL A 320 15.13 -15.55 -4.15
N VAL A 321 14.28 -16.48 -4.56
CA VAL A 321 14.65 -17.50 -5.54
C VAL A 321 14.51 -16.92 -6.94
N LEU A 322 15.63 -16.89 -7.68
CA LEU A 322 15.71 -16.29 -9.02
C LEU A 322 15.99 -17.37 -10.08
N ASP A 323 15.18 -17.39 -11.14
CA ASP A 323 15.49 -18.11 -12.38
C ASP A 323 16.32 -17.18 -13.28
N SER A 324 17.55 -17.59 -13.58
CA SER A 324 18.50 -16.85 -14.42
C SER A 324 18.66 -17.44 -15.82
N SER A 325 17.74 -18.31 -16.26
CA SER A 325 17.77 -18.91 -17.61
C SER A 325 17.42 -17.91 -18.73
N GLY A 326 16.70 -16.83 -18.39
CA GLY A 326 16.30 -15.77 -19.31
C GLY A 326 17.34 -14.63 -19.43
N PRO A 327 17.04 -13.62 -20.27
CA PRO A 327 17.91 -12.45 -20.45
C PRO A 327 17.98 -11.54 -19.20
N ARG A 328 17.03 -11.67 -18.28
CA ARG A 328 17.03 -11.05 -16.95
C ARG A 328 16.65 -12.12 -15.91
N PRO A 329 17.19 -12.06 -14.70
CA PRO A 329 16.75 -12.93 -13.62
C PRO A 329 15.27 -12.66 -13.30
N ARG A 330 14.48 -13.72 -13.10
CA ARG A 330 13.08 -13.64 -12.70
C ARG A 330 12.90 -14.18 -11.29
N ALA A 331 12.25 -13.42 -10.42
CA ALA A 331 11.80 -13.92 -9.12
C ALA A 331 10.66 -14.92 -9.31
N ILE A 332 10.89 -16.14 -8.82
CA ILE A 332 9.97 -17.27 -8.92
C ILE A 332 9.51 -17.76 -7.55
N GLY A 333 10.08 -17.26 -6.46
CA GLY A 333 9.76 -17.71 -5.11
C GLY A 333 10.69 -17.12 -4.06
N VAL A 334 10.60 -17.68 -2.85
CA VAL A 334 11.47 -17.33 -1.72
C VAL A 334 11.88 -18.57 -0.94
N ASP A 335 13.09 -18.55 -0.40
CA ASP A 335 13.53 -19.46 0.66
C ASP A 335 13.31 -18.80 2.02
N TYR A 336 13.00 -19.62 3.02
CA TYR A 336 12.73 -19.16 4.37
C TYR A 336 13.20 -20.14 5.44
N MET A 337 13.30 -19.64 6.66
CA MET A 337 13.42 -20.43 7.88
C MET A 337 12.16 -20.23 8.74
N LYS A 338 11.48 -21.32 9.07
CA LYS A 338 10.30 -21.32 9.94
C LYS A 338 10.71 -21.59 11.39
N GLY A 339 10.36 -20.69 12.29
CA GLY A 339 10.66 -20.75 13.71
C GLY A 339 10.37 -19.42 14.39
N LYS A 340 10.10 -19.45 15.70
CA LYS A 340 9.89 -18.25 16.50
C LYS A 340 11.22 -17.56 16.76
N SER A 341 11.23 -16.23 16.71
CA SER A 341 12.35 -15.39 17.15
C SER A 341 13.69 -15.70 16.47
N LEU A 342 13.66 -16.14 15.20
CA LEU A 342 14.89 -16.50 14.48
C LEU A 342 15.79 -15.31 14.14
N TYR A 343 15.19 -14.13 13.94
CA TYR A 343 15.92 -12.92 13.56
C TYR A 343 16.53 -12.27 14.81
N ARG A 344 17.81 -11.89 14.76
CA ARG A 344 18.58 -11.44 15.94
C ARG A 344 18.20 -10.06 16.48
N ALA A 345 17.35 -9.31 15.77
CA ALA A 345 16.72 -8.14 16.38
C ALA A 345 15.70 -8.54 17.45
N ASP A 346 15.11 -9.74 17.39
CA ASP A 346 14.24 -10.23 18.46
C ASP A 346 15.09 -10.50 19.72
N PRO A 347 14.80 -9.86 20.87
CA PRO A 347 15.56 -10.06 22.10
C PRO A 347 15.47 -11.50 22.64
N ARG A 348 14.57 -12.34 22.11
CA ARG A 348 14.44 -13.76 22.47
C ARG A 348 15.28 -14.68 21.60
N SER A 349 15.96 -14.16 20.58
CA SER A 349 16.67 -14.95 19.55
C SER A 349 17.77 -15.86 20.08
N ASP A 350 18.45 -15.47 21.16
CA ASP A 350 19.47 -16.31 21.82
C ASP A 350 18.90 -17.63 22.37
N SER A 351 17.59 -17.68 22.61
CA SER A 351 16.86 -18.87 23.09
C SER A 351 16.03 -19.55 22.01
N ALA A 352 16.10 -19.08 20.76
CA ALA A 352 15.30 -19.62 19.67
C ALA A 352 15.76 -21.04 19.29
N SER A 353 14.80 -21.95 19.11
CA SER A 353 15.07 -23.23 18.46
C SER A 353 15.59 -23.01 17.03
N PRO A 354 16.43 -23.91 16.50
CA PRO A 354 16.85 -23.85 15.11
C PRO A 354 15.64 -23.76 14.16
N GLY A 355 15.72 -22.84 13.21
CA GLY A 355 14.68 -22.69 12.19
C GLY A 355 14.65 -23.88 11.23
N VAL A 356 13.45 -24.25 10.78
CA VAL A 356 13.26 -25.28 9.77
C VAL A 356 13.29 -24.63 8.39
N PRO A 357 14.25 -24.98 7.50
CA PRO A 357 14.30 -24.40 6.17
C PRO A 357 13.10 -24.84 5.31
N GLY A 358 12.68 -23.98 4.40
CA GLY A 358 11.66 -24.27 3.41
C GLY A 358 11.70 -23.28 2.25
N SER A 359 10.91 -23.55 1.21
CA SER A 359 10.79 -22.70 0.03
C SER A 359 9.35 -22.66 -0.44
N VAL A 360 8.96 -21.59 -1.14
CA VAL A 360 7.64 -21.45 -1.77
C VAL A 360 7.74 -20.61 -3.04
N TYR A 361 6.93 -20.94 -4.05
CA TYR A 361 7.01 -20.36 -5.39
C TYR A 361 5.78 -19.52 -5.73
N ALA A 362 6.00 -18.45 -6.51
CA ALA A 362 4.98 -17.55 -7.04
C ALA A 362 4.84 -17.73 -8.55
N ALA A 363 3.60 -17.86 -9.02
CA ALA A 363 3.28 -17.93 -10.44
C ALA A 363 3.42 -16.56 -11.13
N LYS A 364 3.13 -15.46 -10.42
CA LYS A 364 3.20 -14.10 -10.96
C LYS A 364 4.38 -13.31 -10.42
N GLU A 365 4.33 -12.91 -9.14
CA GLU A 365 5.31 -11.98 -8.56
C GLU A 365 5.61 -12.29 -7.09
N VAL A 366 6.85 -12.02 -6.68
CA VAL A 366 7.25 -11.87 -5.29
C VAL A 366 7.27 -10.39 -4.95
N ILE A 367 6.72 -10.01 -3.80
CA ILE A 367 6.66 -8.63 -3.33
C ILE A 367 7.31 -8.52 -1.96
N LEU A 368 8.36 -7.72 -1.86
CA LEU A 368 9.07 -7.47 -0.61
C LEU A 368 8.46 -6.27 0.12
N SER A 369 8.18 -6.46 1.40
CA SER A 369 7.59 -5.47 2.29
C SER A 369 8.22 -5.56 3.69
N GLY A 370 9.51 -5.87 3.75
CA GLY A 370 10.29 -6.04 4.99
C GLY A 370 10.60 -4.73 5.72
N GLY A 371 10.30 -3.58 5.10
CA GLY A 371 10.63 -2.27 5.63
C GLY A 371 12.08 -1.87 5.36
N SER A 372 12.43 -0.66 5.76
CA SER A 372 13.63 0.03 5.28
C SER A 372 14.97 -0.55 5.74
N PHE A 373 14.98 -1.50 6.67
CA PHE A 373 16.19 -2.22 7.06
C PHE A 373 16.25 -3.61 6.43
N ASN A 374 15.16 -4.38 6.49
CA ASN A 374 15.17 -5.78 6.07
C ASN A 374 14.98 -5.97 4.56
N THR A 375 14.26 -5.07 3.88
CA THR A 375 14.12 -5.12 2.42
C THR A 375 15.47 -5.00 1.69
N PRO A 376 16.31 -3.97 1.94
CA PRO A 376 17.62 -3.90 1.28
C PRO A 376 18.56 -5.02 1.73
N GLN A 377 18.46 -5.50 2.97
CA GLN A 377 19.21 -6.67 3.43
C GLN A 377 18.86 -7.91 2.59
N LEU A 378 17.56 -8.20 2.43
CA LEU A 378 17.09 -9.37 1.69
C LEU A 378 17.45 -9.29 0.21
N LEU A 379 17.34 -8.12 -0.42
CA LEU A 379 17.81 -7.90 -1.79
C LEU A 379 19.30 -8.23 -1.92
N LYS A 380 20.14 -7.72 -1.03
CA LYS A 380 21.60 -7.96 -1.04
C LYS A 380 21.95 -9.44 -0.84
N LEU A 381 21.30 -10.10 0.12
CA LEU A 381 21.49 -11.55 0.33
C LEU A 381 21.06 -12.37 -0.89
N SER A 382 20.13 -11.84 -1.70
CA SER A 382 19.67 -12.46 -2.95
C SER A 382 20.53 -12.10 -4.16
N GLY A 383 21.71 -11.49 -3.96
CA GLY A 383 22.62 -11.09 -5.05
C GLY A 383 22.19 -9.83 -5.80
N ILE A 384 21.27 -9.03 -5.25
CA ILE A 384 20.77 -7.78 -5.84
C ILE A 384 21.24 -6.61 -4.98
N GLY A 385 22.21 -5.85 -5.46
CA GLY A 385 22.76 -4.71 -4.71
C GLY A 385 24.12 -4.26 -5.25
N SER A 386 24.81 -3.37 -4.54
CA SER A 386 26.13 -2.89 -4.94
C SER A 386 27.11 -4.05 -5.08
N LYS A 387 27.66 -4.25 -6.28
CA LYS A 387 28.70 -5.25 -6.52
C LYS A 387 29.86 -5.15 -5.52
N ALA A 388 30.31 -3.92 -5.25
CA ALA A 388 31.42 -3.66 -4.33
C ALA A 388 31.13 -4.08 -2.88
N GLU A 389 29.87 -4.06 -2.44
CA GLU A 389 29.48 -4.57 -1.13
C GLU A 389 29.31 -6.10 -1.15
N LEU A 390 28.65 -6.64 -2.17
CA LEU A 390 28.40 -8.08 -2.30
C LEU A 390 29.70 -8.89 -2.41
N ASP A 391 30.70 -8.37 -3.13
CA ASP A 391 32.02 -9.01 -3.26
C ASP A 391 32.73 -9.14 -1.91
N LYS A 392 32.51 -8.23 -0.94
CA LYS A 392 33.08 -8.33 0.43
C LYS A 392 32.55 -9.55 1.20
N TRP A 393 31.34 -9.98 0.88
CA TRP A 393 30.65 -11.09 1.53
C TRP A 393 30.69 -12.37 0.71
N ASN A 394 31.42 -12.39 -0.41
CA ASN A 394 31.44 -13.49 -1.38
C ASN A 394 30.04 -13.88 -1.88
N ILE A 395 29.14 -12.90 -2.02
CA ILE A 395 27.82 -13.08 -2.62
C ILE A 395 27.93 -12.79 -4.12
N SER A 396 27.54 -13.74 -4.96
CA SER A 396 27.49 -13.53 -6.41
C SER A 396 26.53 -12.39 -6.75
N THR A 397 27.03 -11.33 -7.38
CA THR A 397 26.20 -10.26 -7.90
C THR A 397 25.44 -10.74 -9.13
N LEU A 398 24.11 -10.84 -9.02
CA LEU A 398 23.21 -11.15 -10.14
C LEU A 398 22.74 -9.87 -10.83
N VAL A 399 22.47 -8.82 -10.06
CA VAL A 399 22.15 -7.49 -10.56
C VAL A 399 22.90 -6.46 -9.72
N ASP A 400 23.76 -5.67 -10.38
CA ASP A 400 24.46 -4.56 -9.73
C ASP A 400 23.51 -3.36 -9.63
N LEU A 401 22.91 -3.19 -8.45
CA LEU A 401 22.05 -2.07 -8.10
C LEU A 401 22.64 -1.31 -6.91
N PRO A 402 23.55 -0.34 -7.16
CA PRO A 402 24.27 0.35 -6.09
C PRO A 402 23.36 1.17 -5.17
N GLY A 403 22.14 1.50 -5.61
CA GLY A 403 21.12 2.18 -4.79
C GLY A 403 20.60 1.36 -3.60
N VAL A 404 20.67 0.03 -3.63
CA VAL A 404 20.08 -0.83 -2.60
C VAL A 404 20.76 -0.61 -1.25
N GLY A 405 19.98 -0.18 -0.26
CA GLY A 405 20.45 0.12 1.10
C GLY A 405 21.18 1.46 1.23
N THR A 406 21.20 2.29 0.19
CA THR A 406 21.65 3.70 0.28
C THR A 406 20.45 4.62 0.45
N ASN A 407 20.65 5.95 0.46
CA ASN A 407 19.55 6.91 0.56
C ASN A 407 18.68 6.70 1.81
N LEU A 408 19.21 6.09 2.88
CA LEU A 408 18.45 5.93 4.12
C LEU A 408 18.21 7.32 4.70
N GLN A 409 16.93 7.64 4.88
CA GLN A 409 16.48 8.91 5.43
C GLN A 409 15.67 8.65 6.69
N ASP A 410 15.71 9.61 7.61
CA ASP A 410 14.85 9.67 8.79
C ASP A 410 14.59 11.14 9.14
N ARG A 411 13.84 11.37 10.21
CA ARG A 411 13.58 12.70 10.76
C ARG A 411 14.47 12.95 11.96
N TYR A 412 14.75 14.22 12.16
CA TYR A 412 15.29 14.70 13.43
C TYR A 412 14.15 15.04 14.36
N GLU A 413 14.14 14.37 15.50
CA GLU A 413 13.20 14.57 16.58
C GLU A 413 13.92 14.98 17.86
N THR A 414 13.30 15.87 18.63
CA THR A 414 13.80 16.34 19.92
C THR A 414 12.65 16.57 20.89
N SER A 415 12.95 16.85 22.15
CA SER A 415 11.93 17.27 23.11
C SER A 415 12.40 18.41 24.00
N VAL A 416 11.47 19.27 24.38
CA VAL A 416 11.60 20.17 25.53
C VAL A 416 10.65 19.66 26.62
N ILE A 417 11.19 19.33 27.79
CA ILE A 417 10.47 18.67 28.87
C ILE A 417 10.38 19.59 30.09
N GLY A 418 9.16 19.84 30.56
CA GLY A 418 8.86 20.57 31.78
C GLY A 418 8.33 19.65 32.87
N LYS A 419 8.79 19.84 34.11
CA LYS A 419 8.33 19.15 35.31
C LYS A 419 7.47 20.07 36.16
N PHE A 420 6.29 19.61 36.53
CA PHE A 420 5.34 20.34 37.37
C PHE A 420 5.46 19.95 38.85
N PRO A 421 4.94 20.76 39.79
CA PRO A 421 5.01 20.45 41.22
C PRO A 421 4.11 19.26 41.63
N THR A 422 3.07 18.95 40.86
CA THR A 422 2.09 17.89 41.13
C THR A 422 1.77 17.07 39.90
N ASP A 423 1.35 15.83 40.09
CA ASP A 423 1.06 14.87 39.01
C ASP A 423 -0.05 15.36 38.09
N PHE A 424 0.05 15.10 36.80
CA PHE A 424 -1.05 15.25 35.86
C PHE A 424 -2.19 14.32 36.28
N SER A 425 -3.32 14.91 36.69
CA SER A 425 -4.52 14.19 37.16
C SER A 425 -4.98 13.14 36.16
N LEU A 426 -4.87 13.43 34.85
CA LEU A 426 -5.23 12.52 33.76
C LEU A 426 -4.55 11.15 33.87
N ILE A 427 -3.29 11.11 34.29
CA ILE A 427 -2.47 9.90 34.33
C ILE A 427 -1.99 9.49 35.73
N SER A 428 -2.32 10.27 36.77
CA SER A 428 -1.86 10.06 38.15
C SER A 428 -2.17 8.68 38.75
N GLN A 429 -3.20 7.99 38.24
CA GLN A 429 -3.60 6.65 38.67
C GLN A 429 -3.17 5.55 37.69
N CYS A 430 -2.58 5.90 36.55
CA CYS A 430 -2.22 4.95 35.52
C CYS A 430 -0.87 4.32 35.83
N THR A 431 -0.78 2.99 35.81
CA THR A 431 0.49 2.30 36.07
C THR A 431 1.20 1.86 34.79
N PHE A 432 0.49 1.90 33.65
CA PHE A 432 1.00 1.47 32.34
C PHE A 432 1.47 0.02 32.36
N LEU A 433 0.72 -0.82 33.09
CA LEU A 433 1.05 -2.22 33.38
C LEU A 433 2.36 -2.43 34.16
N GLY A 434 2.98 -1.37 34.69
CA GLY A 434 4.14 -1.46 35.57
C GLY A 434 3.80 -2.00 36.97
N ALA A 435 2.54 -1.87 37.41
CA ALA A 435 2.02 -2.46 38.63
C ALA A 435 0.59 -2.98 38.40
N LEU A 436 0.15 -3.94 39.22
CA LEU A 436 -1.23 -4.43 39.19
C LEU A 436 -1.86 -4.33 40.59
N PRO A 437 -3.15 -3.96 40.72
CA PRO A 437 -4.06 -3.58 39.62
C PRO A 437 -3.67 -2.24 38.96
N ASP A 438 -4.04 -2.07 37.69
CA ASP A 438 -3.90 -0.81 36.95
C ASP A 438 -5.28 -0.13 36.82
N PRO A 439 -5.56 0.93 37.62
CA PRO A 439 -6.86 1.60 37.62
C PRO A 439 -7.29 2.15 36.26
N CYS A 440 -6.35 2.67 35.46
CA CYS A 440 -6.68 3.23 34.14
C CYS A 440 -7.03 2.13 33.14
N TYR A 441 -6.34 0.99 33.21
CA TYR A 441 -6.71 -0.18 32.44
C TYR A 441 -8.08 -0.74 32.84
N GLU A 442 -8.36 -0.86 34.14
CA GLU A 442 -9.66 -1.31 34.64
C GLU A 442 -10.79 -0.40 34.18
N LYS A 443 -10.58 0.93 34.25
CA LYS A 443 -11.52 1.92 33.72
C LYS A 443 -11.75 1.71 32.22
N TRP A 444 -10.70 1.59 31.41
CA TRP A 444 -10.84 1.33 29.97
C TRP A 444 -11.58 0.04 29.65
N LYS A 445 -11.34 -1.01 30.42
CA LYS A 445 -11.93 -2.33 30.21
C LYS A 445 -13.41 -2.38 30.59
N TYR A 446 -13.78 -1.82 31.74
CA TYR A 446 -15.10 -2.04 32.34
C TYR A 446 -16.07 -0.85 32.15
N GLU A 447 -15.59 0.37 31.97
CA GLU A 447 -16.46 1.51 31.70
C GLU A 447 -16.93 1.53 30.24
N ILE A 448 -18.16 2.03 30.03
CA ILE A 448 -18.81 2.06 28.72
C ILE A 448 -18.59 3.39 28.01
N LEU A 449 -18.72 4.51 28.73
CA LEU A 449 -18.73 5.85 28.14
C LEU A 449 -17.41 6.60 28.33
N ASP A 450 -16.89 6.64 29.55
CA ASP A 450 -15.61 7.29 29.86
C ASP A 450 -14.58 6.22 30.25
N LYS A 451 -13.73 5.87 29.28
CA LYS A 451 -12.67 4.89 29.41
C LYS A 451 -11.33 5.48 29.89
N GLY A 452 -11.32 6.74 30.35
CA GLY A 452 -10.14 7.45 30.86
C GLY A 452 -8.99 7.59 29.85
N ALA A 453 -7.79 7.91 30.34
CA ALA A 453 -6.59 8.17 29.52
C ALA A 453 -6.28 7.05 28.50
N TYR A 454 -6.70 5.81 28.77
CA TYR A 454 -6.39 4.65 27.94
C TYR A 454 -7.22 4.59 26.64
N MET A 455 -8.16 5.52 26.46
CA MET A 455 -8.92 5.66 25.21
C MET A 455 -8.10 6.31 24.07
N SER A 456 -6.94 6.93 24.36
CA SER A 456 -6.10 7.63 23.38
C SER A 456 -4.60 7.28 23.54
N ASN A 457 -3.76 7.73 22.61
CA ASN A 457 -2.30 7.67 22.67
C ASN A 457 -1.65 8.72 23.60
N ASN A 458 -2.46 9.54 24.27
CA ASN A 458 -2.06 10.66 25.14
C ASN A 458 -1.30 11.80 24.43
N ILE A 459 -1.49 11.97 23.11
CA ILE A 459 -0.94 13.09 22.33
C ILE A 459 -2.11 13.96 21.80
N PRO A 460 -2.74 14.79 22.66
CA PRO A 460 -4.01 15.43 22.32
C PRO A 460 -3.91 16.51 21.24
N VAL A 461 -2.76 17.19 21.13
CA VAL A 461 -2.59 18.33 20.21
C VAL A 461 -1.21 18.36 19.57
N ALA A 462 -1.13 18.99 18.40
CA ALA A 462 0.13 19.37 17.78
C ALA A 462 0.03 20.71 17.06
N ILE A 463 1.16 21.39 16.96
CA ILE A 463 1.32 22.63 16.19
C ILE A 463 2.09 22.30 14.92
N ILE A 464 1.54 22.66 13.77
CA ILE A 464 2.26 22.62 12.49
C ILE A 464 2.76 24.04 12.20
N ARG A 465 4.07 24.16 11.97
CA ARG A 465 4.76 25.45 11.83
C ARG A 465 5.81 25.42 10.73
N GLN A 466 6.05 26.56 10.12
CA GLN A 466 7.13 26.79 9.18
C GLN A 466 8.38 27.31 9.92
N SER A 467 9.53 26.68 9.67
CA SER A 467 10.84 27.22 10.07
C SER A 467 11.32 28.30 9.11
N SER A 468 12.33 29.08 9.51
CA SER A 468 12.96 30.09 8.65
C SER A 468 13.67 29.50 7.43
N VAL A 469 13.90 28.19 7.43
CA VAL A 469 14.65 27.44 6.41
C VAL A 469 13.77 26.40 5.71
N ALA A 470 12.45 26.49 5.85
CA ALA A 470 11.51 25.60 5.19
C ALA A 470 11.59 25.74 3.66
N GLU A 471 11.40 24.63 2.94
CA GLU A 471 11.32 24.62 1.48
C GLU A 471 9.89 24.87 1.00
N ASN A 472 9.77 25.53 -0.16
CA ASN A 472 8.50 25.71 -0.90
C ASN A 472 7.37 26.41 -0.12
N ASN A 473 7.69 27.17 0.95
CA ASN A 473 6.72 27.75 1.87
C ASN A 473 5.75 26.72 2.46
N GLU A 474 6.23 25.49 2.66
CA GLU A 474 5.45 24.42 3.28
C GLU A 474 5.99 24.19 4.70
N PRO A 475 5.12 24.15 5.73
CA PRO A 475 5.54 23.91 7.09
C PRO A 475 6.39 22.64 7.21
N ASP A 476 7.47 22.72 7.99
CA ASP A 476 8.45 21.64 8.15
C ASP A 476 8.64 21.19 9.60
N LEU A 477 7.86 21.75 10.52
CA LEU A 477 7.87 21.42 11.93
C LEU A 477 6.49 20.97 12.40
N LEU A 478 6.44 19.83 13.09
CA LEU A 478 5.30 19.39 13.88
C LEU A 478 5.73 19.26 15.33
N ILE A 479 5.07 20.00 16.23
CA ILE A 479 5.40 20.03 17.66
C ILE A 479 4.20 19.52 18.43
N SER A 480 4.30 18.31 18.96
CA SER A 480 3.21 17.60 19.64
C SER A 480 3.42 17.52 21.14
N GLY A 481 2.33 17.52 21.91
CA GLY A 481 2.39 17.54 23.37
C GLY A 481 1.95 16.24 24.01
N ALA A 482 2.65 15.76 25.03
CA ALA A 482 2.27 14.55 25.78
C ALA A 482 2.67 14.65 27.28
N PRO A 483 1.86 14.11 28.21
CA PRO A 483 2.17 14.09 29.64
C PRO A 483 3.15 12.96 29.98
N ALA A 484 4.37 13.03 29.44
CA ALA A 484 5.40 12.01 29.56
C ALA A 484 6.78 12.66 29.78
N ASN A 485 7.71 11.93 30.41
CA ASN A 485 9.13 12.25 30.39
C ASN A 485 9.79 11.55 29.18
N PHE A 486 9.54 12.05 27.98
CA PHE A 486 9.98 11.40 26.74
C PHE A 486 11.24 12.07 26.16
N GLN A 487 12.36 11.33 26.16
CA GLN A 487 13.69 11.80 25.72
C GLN A 487 14.19 11.07 24.44
N GLY A 488 13.30 10.35 23.75
CA GLY A 488 13.66 9.45 22.65
C GLY A 488 13.82 7.99 23.11
N TYR A 489 14.44 7.19 22.26
CA TYR A 489 14.44 5.72 22.37
C TYR A 489 15.74 5.18 22.97
N PHE A 490 15.62 4.41 24.04
CA PHE A 490 16.69 3.66 24.71
C PHE A 490 16.07 2.53 25.53
N SER A 491 16.80 1.46 25.87
CA SER A 491 16.19 0.37 26.65
C SER A 491 15.68 0.86 28.02
N GLY A 492 14.42 0.59 28.34
CA GLY A 492 13.72 1.04 29.53
C GLY A 492 13.05 2.41 29.41
N TYR A 493 13.03 3.02 28.21
CA TYR A 493 12.44 4.34 28.01
C TYR A 493 10.93 4.37 28.28
N SER A 494 10.19 3.31 27.95
CA SER A 494 8.73 3.28 28.15
C SER A 494 8.37 3.36 29.63
N SER A 495 9.14 2.71 30.50
CA SER A 495 8.97 2.81 31.96
C SER A 495 9.45 4.18 32.48
N SER A 496 10.60 4.64 31.99
CA SER A 496 11.18 5.93 32.37
C SER A 496 10.28 7.12 32.03
N SER A 497 9.50 7.02 30.96
CA SER A 497 8.55 8.06 30.56
C SER A 497 7.33 8.19 31.47
N TRP A 498 6.96 7.13 32.20
CA TRP A 498 5.77 7.09 33.06
C TRP A 498 6.06 7.08 34.56
N ASN A 499 7.32 6.91 34.97
CA ASN A 499 7.69 6.76 36.40
C ASN A 499 7.46 8.02 37.25
N ASP A 500 7.31 9.20 36.62
CA ASP A 500 7.02 10.47 37.27
C ASP A 500 5.98 11.22 36.43
N ALA A 501 4.72 11.09 36.84
CA ALA A 501 3.54 11.67 36.20
C ALA A 501 3.47 13.20 36.25
N ARG A 502 4.55 13.90 36.62
CA ARG A 502 4.65 15.37 36.67
C ARG A 502 5.25 15.99 35.41
N HIS A 503 5.65 15.18 34.43
CA HIS A 503 6.35 15.67 33.24
C HIS A 503 5.41 15.92 32.06
N TRP A 504 5.76 16.94 31.28
CA TRP A 504 5.18 17.22 29.98
C TRP A 504 6.30 17.40 28.94
N SER A 505 6.19 16.69 27.83
CA SER A 505 7.08 16.81 26.67
C SER A 505 6.38 17.56 25.54
N TRP A 506 7.05 18.58 25.01
CA TRP A 506 6.81 19.05 23.64
C TRP A 506 7.80 18.36 22.71
N VAL A 507 7.31 17.42 21.90
CA VAL A 507 8.08 16.60 20.96
C VAL A 507 8.05 17.23 19.58
N THR A 508 9.22 17.55 19.05
CA THR A 508 9.41 18.11 17.71
C THR A 508 9.66 16.99 16.71
N LEU A 509 9.00 17.06 15.55
CA LEU A 509 9.31 16.27 14.35
C LEU A 509 9.65 17.22 13.20
N LYS A 510 10.87 17.12 12.67
CA LYS A 510 11.28 17.84 11.46
C LYS A 510 10.92 17.04 10.21
N SER A 511 10.08 17.59 9.33
CA SER A 511 9.74 16.93 8.07
C SER A 511 10.81 17.12 6.99
N ARG A 512 10.82 16.22 6.00
CA ARG A 512 11.63 16.36 4.77
C ARG A 512 13.10 16.72 5.03
N SER A 513 13.74 15.96 5.92
CA SER A 513 15.19 16.04 6.17
C SER A 513 15.96 16.08 4.85
N ARG A 514 17.02 16.88 4.82
CA ARG A 514 17.90 17.04 3.65
C ARG A 514 19.04 16.02 3.65
N ASN A 515 19.22 15.34 4.77
CA ASN A 515 20.15 14.24 4.88
C ASN A 515 19.60 12.99 4.20
N ASN A 516 20.30 12.54 3.17
CA ASN A 516 20.09 11.28 2.48
C ASN A 516 21.36 10.41 2.41
N ALA A 517 22.36 10.69 3.25
CA ALA A 517 23.63 9.99 3.27
C ALA A 517 23.57 8.63 4.00
N GLY A 518 22.44 8.31 4.64
CA GLY A 518 22.29 7.10 5.43
C GLY A 518 22.47 5.81 4.62
N THR A 519 22.89 4.74 5.30
CA THR A 519 23.15 3.42 4.72
C THR A 519 22.65 2.27 5.60
N VAL A 520 22.29 1.17 4.94
CA VAL A 520 22.00 -0.15 5.50
C VAL A 520 22.90 -1.16 4.80
N GLN A 521 23.92 -1.66 5.49
CA GLN A 521 24.92 -2.58 4.94
C GLN A 521 24.82 -3.97 5.57
N LEU A 522 25.19 -4.99 4.81
CA LEU A 522 25.30 -6.34 5.35
C LEU A 522 26.37 -6.40 6.44
N ARG A 523 26.01 -7.05 7.56
CA ARG A 523 26.93 -7.40 8.65
C ARG A 523 27.55 -8.78 8.46
N SER A 524 26.85 -9.67 7.77
CA SER A 524 27.26 -11.04 7.48
C SER A 524 26.38 -11.61 6.35
N THR A 525 26.64 -12.86 5.96
CA THR A 525 25.77 -13.64 5.06
C THR A 525 24.69 -14.44 5.80
N ASP A 526 24.66 -14.42 7.15
CA ASP A 526 23.60 -15.06 7.92
C ASP A 526 22.36 -14.16 7.91
N PRO A 527 21.24 -14.59 7.32
CA PRO A 527 20.02 -13.78 7.20
C PRO A 527 19.38 -13.43 8.54
N ARG A 528 19.85 -14.04 9.64
CA ARG A 528 19.39 -13.73 10.99
C ARG A 528 20.11 -12.53 11.60
N ASP A 529 21.30 -12.18 11.12
CA ASP A 529 22.04 -11.03 11.64
C ASP A 529 21.36 -9.71 11.26
N THR A 530 21.39 -8.74 12.17
CA THR A 530 20.92 -7.39 11.85
C THR A 530 21.95 -6.68 10.97
N PRO A 531 21.51 -5.87 9.99
CA PRO A 531 22.43 -5.08 9.19
C PRO A 531 23.17 -4.02 10.03
N ILE A 532 24.23 -3.46 9.47
CA ILE A 532 24.87 -2.24 9.98
C ILE A 532 24.06 -1.06 9.43
N ILE A 533 23.56 -0.20 10.32
CA ILE A 533 22.69 0.92 9.98
C ILE A 533 23.33 2.22 10.46
N ASN A 534 23.64 3.11 9.53
CA ASN A 534 24.23 4.42 9.82
C ASN A 534 23.37 5.51 9.19
N PHE A 535 22.93 6.49 9.97
CA PHE A 535 22.12 7.61 9.45
C PHE A 535 22.96 8.77 8.92
N HIS A 536 24.24 8.88 9.27
CA HIS A 536 25.10 9.99 8.86
C HIS A 536 24.46 11.34 9.20
N SER A 537 24.21 11.58 10.49
CA SER A 537 23.40 12.71 10.95
C SER A 537 24.21 14.00 10.91
N PHE A 538 23.53 15.11 10.58
CA PHE A 538 24.08 16.46 10.59
C PHE A 538 25.45 16.56 9.90
N ASP A 539 26.50 16.83 10.68
CA ASP A 539 27.88 17.08 10.25
C ASP A 539 28.62 15.83 9.74
N ASP A 540 28.07 14.62 9.96
CA ASP A 540 28.52 13.38 9.32
C ASP A 540 27.72 13.03 8.05
N GLY A 541 26.70 13.84 7.73
CA GLY A 541 25.78 13.67 6.63
C GLY A 541 26.01 14.60 5.45
N VAL A 542 24.91 15.06 4.86
CA VAL A 542 24.93 15.98 3.73
C VAL A 542 25.19 17.41 4.23
N THR A 543 26.40 17.91 3.99
CA THR A 543 26.82 19.28 4.34
C THR A 543 26.80 20.24 3.15
N ALA A 544 26.63 19.73 1.93
CA ALA A 544 26.54 20.54 0.73
C ALA A 544 25.36 21.52 0.82
N ASN A 545 25.58 22.78 0.39
CA ASN A 545 24.59 23.87 0.44
C ASN A 545 24.01 24.11 1.85
N ASP A 546 24.81 23.88 2.89
CA ASP A 546 24.43 24.03 4.31
C ASP A 546 23.20 23.19 4.70
N ALA A 547 23.00 22.03 4.05
CA ALA A 547 21.83 21.18 4.26
C ALA A 547 21.68 20.71 5.71
N ASP A 548 22.78 20.28 6.34
CA ASP A 548 22.86 19.92 7.76
C ASP A 548 22.53 21.11 8.68
N GLN A 549 23.09 22.29 8.38
CA GLN A 549 22.87 23.49 9.18
C GLN A 549 21.42 23.98 9.08
N LYS A 550 20.77 23.86 7.92
CA LYS A 550 19.35 24.16 7.74
C LYS A 550 18.47 23.19 8.52
N ASP A 551 18.75 21.89 8.47
CA ASP A 551 18.00 20.93 9.27
C ASP A 551 18.17 21.20 10.78
N LEU A 552 19.39 21.51 11.22
CA LEU A 552 19.71 21.89 12.59
C LEU A 552 19.02 23.20 13.02
N GLN A 553 18.97 24.20 12.15
CA GLN A 553 18.28 25.47 12.37
C GLN A 553 16.78 25.26 12.60
N ALA A 554 16.13 24.43 11.77
CA ALA A 554 14.70 24.14 11.92
C ALA A 554 14.39 23.48 13.27
N VAL A 555 15.19 22.50 13.70
CA VAL A 555 15.01 21.82 14.99
C VAL A 555 15.27 22.78 16.16
N TYR A 556 16.26 23.66 16.05
CA TYR A 556 16.51 24.71 17.04
C TYR A 556 15.31 25.65 17.21
N GLU A 557 14.76 26.15 16.10
CA GLU A 557 13.58 27.03 16.14
C GLU A 557 12.35 26.34 16.76
N ALA A 558 12.19 25.04 16.53
CA ALA A 558 11.14 24.26 17.16
C ALA A 558 11.32 24.12 18.69
N MET A 559 12.55 23.95 19.17
CA MET A 559 12.85 23.91 20.60
C MET A 559 12.59 25.27 21.26
N GLU A 560 13.04 26.36 20.64
CA GLU A 560 12.77 27.71 21.13
C GLU A 560 11.27 28.04 21.12
N PHE A 561 10.55 27.59 20.09
CA PHE A 561 9.10 27.71 20.07
C PHE A 561 8.44 26.91 21.20
N SER A 562 8.90 25.68 21.47
CA SER A 562 8.40 24.87 22.59
C SER A 562 8.64 25.55 23.94
N ARG A 563 9.80 26.19 24.14
CA ARG A 563 10.07 27.05 25.31
C ARG A 563 9.14 28.26 25.37
N SER A 564 8.81 28.85 24.23
CA SER A 564 7.84 29.95 24.17
C SER A 564 6.44 29.51 24.60
N ILE A 565 6.02 28.27 24.31
CA ILE A 565 4.75 27.72 24.79
C ILE A 565 4.76 27.65 26.31
N PHE A 566 5.81 27.06 26.88
CA PHE A 566 6.02 27.00 28.32
C PHE A 566 6.03 28.39 28.98
N LYS A 567 6.66 29.39 28.36
CA LYS A 567 6.66 30.79 28.84
C LYS A 567 5.27 31.43 28.85
N ASN A 568 4.38 31.02 27.96
CA ASN A 568 3.00 31.49 27.88
C ASN A 568 2.02 30.69 28.78
N LEU A 569 2.54 29.74 29.57
CA LEU A 569 1.73 28.92 30.48
C LEU A 569 0.97 29.78 31.49
N VAL A 570 -0.33 29.51 31.64
CA VAL A 570 -1.14 30.06 32.73
C VAL A 570 -1.03 29.11 33.93
N PRO A 571 -0.42 29.48 35.06
CA PRO A 571 -0.09 28.53 36.13
C PRO A 571 -1.30 28.14 37.00
N LEU A 572 -2.35 27.56 36.41
CA LEU A 572 -3.61 27.18 37.06
C LEU A 572 -3.40 26.22 38.24
N GLN A 573 -2.37 25.36 38.16
CA GLN A 573 -1.97 24.43 39.22
C GLN A 573 -0.43 24.42 39.41
N GLY A 574 0.17 25.61 39.39
CA GLY A 574 1.62 25.79 39.54
C GLY A 574 2.37 25.95 38.21
N GLY A 575 3.63 26.37 38.31
CA GLY A 575 4.55 26.51 37.17
C GLY A 575 5.27 25.20 36.83
N PHE A 576 6.25 25.29 35.92
CA PHE A 576 7.09 24.17 35.51
C PHE A 576 8.57 24.50 35.73
N GLU A 577 9.40 23.47 35.82
CA GLU A 577 10.86 23.51 35.71
C GLU A 577 11.27 22.81 34.41
N GLU A 578 12.04 23.46 33.54
CA GLU A 578 12.60 22.77 32.37
C GLU A 578 13.64 21.75 32.84
N THR A 579 13.46 20.49 32.46
CA THR A 579 14.35 19.38 32.87
C THR A 579 15.16 18.80 31.72
N TRP A 580 14.75 19.09 30.47
CA TRP A 580 15.42 18.62 29.26
C TRP A 580 15.16 19.63 28.13
N PRO A 581 16.19 20.24 27.51
CA PRO A 581 17.63 20.14 27.81
C PRO A 581 18.02 20.69 29.19
N GLY A 582 17.15 21.50 29.80
CA GLY A 582 17.37 22.10 31.11
C GLY A 582 17.74 23.59 31.02
N PRO A 583 17.63 24.33 32.13
CA PRO A 583 17.65 25.79 32.13
C PRO A 583 19.03 26.39 31.82
N ASN A 584 20.09 25.57 31.85
CA ASN A 584 21.47 26.02 31.63
C ASN A 584 21.90 25.97 30.15
N VAL A 585 21.09 25.38 29.27
CA VAL A 585 21.35 25.30 27.83
C VAL A 585 20.61 26.45 27.15
N THR A 586 21.24 27.62 26.99
CA THR A 586 20.51 28.88 26.73
C THR A 586 20.89 29.56 25.42
N THR A 587 22.13 29.45 24.98
CA THR A 587 22.57 30.05 23.73
C THR A 587 22.20 29.16 22.54
N GLU A 588 22.04 29.75 21.36
CA GLU A 588 21.78 29.00 20.13
C GLU A 588 22.85 27.92 19.88
N ALA A 589 24.12 28.23 20.14
CA ALA A 589 25.22 27.28 19.99
C ALA A 589 25.09 26.08 20.95
N GLU A 590 24.75 26.32 22.22
CA GLU A 590 24.53 25.25 23.21
C GLU A 590 23.32 24.38 22.86
N ILE A 591 22.23 24.98 22.38
CA ILE A 591 21.02 24.23 21.98
C ILE A 591 21.31 23.40 20.73
N LYS A 592 22.02 23.95 19.74
CA LYS A 592 22.42 23.21 18.54
C LYS A 592 23.38 22.06 18.86
N ASP A 593 24.33 22.25 19.76
CA ASP A 593 25.17 21.16 20.25
C ASP A 593 24.34 20.06 20.95
N PHE A 594 23.41 20.47 21.81
CA PHE A 594 22.46 19.54 22.44
C PHE A 594 21.65 18.75 21.41
N ILE A 595 21.10 19.42 20.38
CA ILE A 595 20.33 18.76 19.32
C ILE A 595 21.18 17.68 18.64
N LYS A 596 22.42 17.99 18.29
CA LYS A 596 23.29 17.02 17.64
C LYS A 596 23.59 15.80 18.53
N ARG A 597 23.69 15.97 19.85
CA ARG A 597 23.91 14.86 20.80
C ARG A 597 22.65 14.06 21.11
N GLU A 598 21.48 14.71 21.09
CA GLU A 598 20.27 14.12 21.66
C GLU A 598 19.17 13.82 20.67
N ALA A 599 19.21 14.36 19.45
CA ALA A 599 18.19 14.08 18.45
C ALA A 599 18.11 12.58 18.11
N TRP A 600 16.90 12.13 17.78
CA TRP A 600 16.64 10.76 17.31
C TRP A 600 15.77 10.78 16.06
N GLY A 601 15.54 9.61 15.48
CA GLY A 601 14.52 9.37 14.46
C GLY A 601 13.78 8.07 14.72
N HIS A 602 12.55 7.96 14.21
CA HIS A 602 11.74 6.73 14.28
C HIS A 602 10.93 6.48 12.99
N HIS A 603 11.38 7.08 11.88
CA HIS A 603 10.68 7.17 10.61
C HIS A 603 11.56 6.77 9.41
N ALA A 604 12.49 5.83 9.61
CA ALA A 604 13.41 5.36 8.57
C ALA A 604 12.67 4.90 7.30
N CYS A 605 13.18 5.34 6.15
CA CYS A 605 12.62 5.13 4.83
C CYS A 605 13.71 5.17 3.74
N CYS A 606 13.28 5.07 2.47
CA CYS A 606 14.05 5.45 1.28
C CYS A 606 15.20 4.54 0.81
N THR A 607 15.37 3.37 1.42
CA THR A 607 16.51 2.46 1.16
C THR A 607 16.43 1.60 -0.10
N ALA A 608 15.32 1.64 -0.82
CA ALA A 608 15.16 1.03 -2.13
C ALA A 608 14.30 1.98 -2.99
N PRO A 609 14.83 3.16 -3.35
CA PRO A 609 14.01 4.25 -3.85
C PRO A 609 13.50 4.00 -5.28
N ILE A 610 12.27 4.44 -5.54
CA ILE A 610 11.76 4.76 -6.87
C ILE A 610 12.57 5.93 -7.42
N GLY A 611 13.01 5.84 -8.67
CA GLY A 611 13.73 6.92 -9.33
C GLY A 611 13.48 6.97 -10.84
N ALA A 612 14.00 8.02 -11.48
CA ALA A 612 13.94 8.20 -12.92
C ALA A 612 14.66 7.05 -13.66
N ASP A 613 14.32 6.84 -14.93
CA ASP A 613 14.87 5.71 -15.71
C ASP A 613 16.37 5.80 -15.99
N ASP A 614 16.92 7.01 -15.98
CA ASP A 614 18.35 7.29 -16.16
C ASP A 614 19.12 7.47 -14.84
N ASP A 615 18.44 7.34 -13.69
CA ASP A 615 19.08 7.43 -12.38
C ASP A 615 19.79 6.10 -12.03
N PRO A 616 21.14 6.07 -11.96
CA PRO A 616 21.88 4.86 -11.63
C PRO A 616 21.68 4.42 -10.17
N MET A 617 21.12 5.26 -9.31
CA MET A 617 20.83 4.97 -7.91
C MET A 617 19.38 4.54 -7.69
N ALA A 618 18.53 4.60 -8.72
CA ALA A 618 17.17 4.09 -8.65
C ALA A 618 17.18 2.57 -8.47
N VAL A 619 16.47 2.08 -7.44
CA VAL A 619 16.28 0.64 -7.23
C VAL A 619 15.00 0.18 -7.89
N LEU A 620 13.98 1.04 -7.92
CA LEU A 620 12.65 0.73 -8.43
C LEU A 620 12.27 1.64 -9.60
N ASP A 621 11.40 1.12 -10.47
CA ASP A 621 10.62 1.93 -11.42
C ASP A 621 9.38 2.55 -10.74
N GLY A 622 8.64 3.39 -11.48
CA GLY A 622 7.41 4.02 -10.99
C GLY A 622 6.25 3.06 -10.67
N ASP A 623 6.39 1.78 -11.00
CA ASP A 623 5.42 0.69 -10.77
C ASP A 623 5.89 -0.27 -9.65
N PHE A 624 6.85 0.17 -8.83
CA PHE A 624 7.43 -0.58 -7.70
C PHE A 624 8.30 -1.78 -8.10
N ARG A 625 8.62 -1.98 -9.38
CA ARG A 625 9.39 -3.14 -9.85
C ARG A 625 10.88 -2.94 -9.58
N VAL A 626 11.54 -4.00 -9.13
CA VAL A 626 12.99 -4.00 -8.94
C VAL A 626 13.68 -3.95 -10.30
N ARG A 627 14.50 -2.94 -10.53
CA ARG A 627 15.19 -2.75 -11.81
C ARG A 627 16.11 -3.94 -12.10
N GLY A 628 16.05 -4.47 -13.32
CA GLY A 628 16.87 -5.61 -13.73
C GLY A 628 16.39 -6.99 -13.23
N VAL A 629 15.26 -7.08 -12.51
CA VAL A 629 14.69 -8.35 -12.04
C VAL A 629 13.20 -8.43 -12.42
N ASP A 630 12.83 -9.46 -13.19
CA ASP A 630 11.43 -9.67 -13.56
C ASP A 630 10.65 -10.33 -12.42
N GLY A 631 9.38 -9.97 -12.26
CA GLY A 631 8.49 -10.60 -11.27
C GLY A 631 8.81 -10.27 -9.81
N LEU A 632 9.61 -9.21 -9.54
CA LEU A 632 9.95 -8.76 -8.19
C LEU A 632 9.53 -7.30 -7.99
N ARG A 633 8.81 -7.03 -6.90
CA ARG A 633 8.47 -5.66 -6.45
C ARG A 633 8.88 -5.41 -5.01
N VAL A 634 8.97 -4.13 -4.66
CA VAL A 634 9.12 -3.68 -3.27
C VAL A 634 7.99 -2.71 -2.95
N VAL A 635 7.24 -2.97 -1.88
CA VAL A 635 6.14 -2.13 -1.42
C VAL A 635 6.21 -1.98 0.10
N ASP A 636 7.02 -1.03 0.56
CA ASP A 636 7.11 -0.57 1.95
C ASP A 636 7.75 0.83 2.03
N ALA A 637 8.11 1.30 3.23
CA ALA A 637 8.70 2.63 3.41
C ALA A 637 10.05 2.83 2.70
N SER A 638 10.74 1.78 2.25
CA SER A 638 11.99 1.87 1.50
C SER A 638 11.81 2.51 0.11
N VAL A 639 10.60 2.51 -0.46
CA VAL A 639 10.38 2.88 -1.87
C VAL A 639 10.48 4.38 -2.12
N PHE A 640 10.33 5.21 -1.10
CA PHE A 640 10.27 6.65 -1.30
C PHE A 640 11.65 7.18 -1.74
N PRO A 641 11.75 8.06 -2.74
CA PRO A 641 13.01 8.74 -3.06
C PRO A 641 13.42 9.76 -1.97
N ARG A 642 12.42 10.38 -1.34
CA ARG A 642 12.56 11.37 -0.27
C ARG A 642 11.52 11.10 0.80
N ILE A 643 11.89 11.31 2.06
CA ILE A 643 11.01 11.06 3.21
C ILE A 643 9.71 11.92 3.16
N PRO A 644 8.50 11.31 3.04
CA PRO A 644 7.25 12.05 2.84
C PRO A 644 6.59 12.44 4.17
N GLY A 645 5.97 13.63 4.25
CA GLY A 645 5.11 14.03 5.37
C GLY A 645 5.80 14.13 6.74
N TYR A 646 5.07 13.83 7.82
CA TYR A 646 5.58 13.73 9.20
C TYR A 646 5.62 12.30 9.74
N TYR A 647 4.62 11.48 9.45
CA TYR A 647 4.52 10.11 9.94
C TYR A 647 4.46 9.15 8.76
N LEU A 648 5.25 8.08 8.79
CA LEU A 648 5.45 7.19 7.64
C LEU A 648 4.34 6.16 7.44
N ALA A 649 3.57 5.85 8.48
CA ALA A 649 2.54 4.80 8.40
C ALA A 649 1.51 5.09 7.30
N LEU A 650 0.95 6.30 7.30
CA LEU A 650 -0.09 6.69 6.35
C LEU A 650 0.38 6.71 4.87
N PRO A 651 1.46 7.42 4.48
CA PRO A 651 1.95 7.35 3.10
C PRO A 651 2.30 5.93 2.69
N THR A 652 2.80 5.08 3.62
CA THR A 652 3.08 3.66 3.33
C THR A 652 1.78 2.86 3.05
N TYR A 653 0.70 3.11 3.78
CA TYR A 653 -0.61 2.51 3.47
C TYR A 653 -1.14 2.97 2.10
N MET A 654 -0.95 4.25 1.75
CA MET A 654 -1.42 4.78 0.47
C MET A 654 -0.70 4.17 -0.72
N ILE A 655 0.64 4.03 -0.67
CA ILE A 655 1.38 3.33 -1.73
C ILE A 655 1.05 1.83 -1.78
N SER A 656 0.66 1.22 -0.65
CA SER A 656 0.20 -0.17 -0.59
C SER A 656 -1.12 -0.35 -1.35
N GLU A 657 -2.08 0.56 -1.15
CA GLU A 657 -3.33 0.60 -1.91
C GLU A 657 -3.08 0.86 -3.40
N LYS A 658 -2.15 1.75 -3.74
CA LYS A 658 -1.74 2.01 -5.13
C LYS A 658 -1.08 0.80 -5.78
N ALA A 659 -0.16 0.12 -5.11
CA ALA A 659 0.52 -1.04 -5.65
C ALA A 659 -0.43 -2.23 -5.89
N ALA A 660 -1.57 -2.25 -5.19
CA ALA A 660 -2.63 -3.22 -5.41
C ALA A 660 -3.57 -2.85 -6.58
N ASP A 661 -3.54 -1.59 -7.03
CA ASP A 661 -4.28 -1.18 -8.21
C ASP A 661 -3.58 -1.68 -9.46
N LEU A 662 -4.29 -2.57 -10.13
CA LEU A 662 -3.93 -3.12 -11.41
C LEU A 662 -4.73 -2.31 -12.44
N ASP A 663 -4.07 -1.32 -13.05
CA ASP A 663 -4.69 -0.39 -13.98
C ASP A 663 -5.00 -1.03 -15.35
N GLN A 664 -6.15 -0.67 -15.92
CA GLN A 664 -6.41 -0.82 -17.36
C GLN A 664 -5.84 0.40 -18.07
N LYS A 665 -4.92 0.17 -19.00
CA LYS A 665 -4.14 1.20 -19.70
C LYS A 665 -4.90 1.76 -20.91
N VAL A 666 -6.11 2.28 -20.68
CA VAL A 666 -7.03 2.74 -21.75
C VAL A 666 -6.47 3.94 -22.55
N PRO A 667 -5.88 4.97 -21.95
CA PRO A 667 -5.30 6.09 -22.69
C PRO A 667 -4.03 5.69 -23.45
N GLU A 668 -3.24 4.78 -22.91
CA GLU A 668 -2.08 4.21 -23.61
C GLU A 668 -2.50 3.33 -24.77
N PHE A 669 -3.64 2.64 -24.64
CA PHE A 669 -4.30 1.98 -25.76
C PHE A 669 -4.75 2.99 -26.82
N GLU A 670 -5.40 4.11 -26.45
CA GLU A 670 -5.75 5.16 -27.42
C GLU A 670 -4.53 5.78 -28.10
N LYS A 671 -3.45 6.05 -27.36
CA LYS A 671 -2.17 6.52 -27.92
C LYS A 671 -1.58 5.51 -28.90
N PHE A 672 -1.63 4.21 -28.56
CA PHE A 672 -1.22 3.14 -29.46
C PHE A 672 -2.03 3.18 -30.77
N LEU A 673 -3.35 3.36 -30.67
CA LEU A 673 -4.22 3.47 -31.86
C LEU A 673 -3.86 4.68 -32.72
N GLU A 674 -3.65 5.85 -32.10
CA GLU A 674 -3.28 7.10 -32.78
C GLU A 674 -1.93 6.99 -33.49
N GLU A 675 -0.96 6.34 -32.85
CA GLU A 675 0.39 6.17 -33.40
C GLU A 675 0.42 5.14 -34.54
N TRP A 676 -0.28 4.02 -34.40
CA TRP A 676 -0.17 2.89 -35.31
C TRP A 676 -1.13 2.91 -36.48
N ALA A 677 -2.34 3.46 -36.32
CA ALA A 677 -3.31 3.58 -37.42
C ALA A 677 -2.70 4.19 -38.71
N PRO A 678 -1.95 5.31 -38.68
CA PRO A 678 -1.35 5.88 -39.89
C PRO A 678 -0.14 5.09 -40.42
N LYS A 679 0.48 4.23 -39.59
CA LYS A 679 1.65 3.41 -39.94
C LYS A 679 1.26 2.11 -40.63
N ILE A 680 0.00 1.68 -40.53
CA ILE A 680 -0.48 0.46 -41.20
C ILE A 680 -0.60 0.73 -42.72
N PRO A 681 0.11 -0.06 -43.57
CA PRO A 681 0.01 0.03 -45.03
C PRO A 681 -1.43 -0.09 -45.55
N GLY A 682 -1.70 0.54 -46.70
CA GLY A 682 -3.03 0.55 -47.33
C GLY A 682 -3.84 1.82 -47.07
N THR A 683 -5.15 1.79 -47.30
CA THR A 683 -6.09 2.91 -47.07
C THR A 683 -7.02 2.68 -45.89
N ASN A 684 -6.96 1.50 -45.26
CA ASN A 684 -8.00 1.00 -44.37
C ASN A 684 -8.18 1.82 -43.07
N TYR A 685 -7.08 2.36 -42.53
CA TYR A 685 -7.05 3.17 -41.30
C TYR A 685 -6.53 4.59 -41.56
N LYS A 686 -6.54 5.05 -42.82
CA LYS A 686 -6.14 6.42 -43.17
C LYS A 686 -7.31 7.38 -42.96
N GLY A 687 -7.05 8.52 -42.32
CA GLY A 687 -8.05 9.57 -42.09
C GLY A 687 -8.37 9.79 -40.61
N PRO A 688 -9.25 10.77 -40.30
CA PRO A 688 -9.52 11.20 -38.92
C PRO A 688 -10.13 10.09 -38.05
N ASN A 689 -10.88 9.15 -38.63
CA ASN A 689 -11.50 8.03 -37.91
C ASN A 689 -10.60 6.78 -37.85
N GLY A 690 -9.37 6.86 -38.36
CA GLY A 690 -8.43 5.73 -38.44
C GLY A 690 -8.11 5.05 -37.10
N PRO A 691 -7.74 5.80 -36.05
CA PRO A 691 -7.49 5.25 -34.72
C PRO A 691 -8.71 4.56 -34.11
N GLU A 692 -9.88 5.19 -34.20
CA GLU A 692 -11.12 4.64 -33.66
C GLU A 692 -11.55 3.37 -34.41
N LYS A 693 -11.40 3.35 -35.74
CA LYS A 693 -11.61 2.17 -36.57
C LYS A 693 -10.62 1.05 -36.23
N LEU A 694 -9.34 1.37 -36.00
CA LEU A 694 -8.35 0.38 -35.56
C LEU A 694 -8.72 -0.20 -34.18
N GLY A 695 -9.17 0.65 -33.26
CA GLY A 695 -9.67 0.24 -31.95
C GLY A 695 -10.88 -0.67 -32.08
N ALA A 696 -11.87 -0.27 -32.88
CA ALA A 696 -13.06 -1.06 -33.14
C ALA A 696 -12.71 -2.42 -33.78
N HIS A 697 -11.77 -2.43 -34.73
CA HIS A 697 -11.27 -3.65 -35.35
C HIS A 697 -10.57 -4.52 -34.31
N LEU A 698 -9.68 -4.02 -33.44
CA LEU A 698 -9.06 -4.84 -32.39
C LEU A 698 -10.10 -5.37 -31.38
N MET A 699 -11.15 -4.58 -31.10
CA MET A 699 -12.22 -4.92 -30.16
C MET A 699 -13.35 -5.76 -30.76
N GLY A 700 -13.44 -5.85 -32.09
CA GLY A 700 -14.58 -6.43 -32.82
C GLY A 700 -15.89 -5.63 -32.75
N ARG A 701 -15.91 -4.48 -32.05
CA ARG A 701 -17.05 -3.57 -31.90
C ARG A 701 -16.59 -2.13 -31.79
N TRP A 702 -17.43 -1.22 -32.23
CA TRP A 702 -17.26 0.21 -32.01
C TRP A 702 -17.63 0.63 -30.59
N LYS A 703 -17.31 1.88 -30.22
CA LYS A 703 -17.61 2.45 -28.90
C LYS A 703 -19.10 2.42 -28.58
N SER A 704 -19.98 2.66 -29.56
CA SER A 704 -21.44 2.55 -29.36
C SER A 704 -21.92 1.13 -29.00
N GLY A 705 -21.08 0.12 -29.21
CA GLY A 705 -21.44 -1.29 -29.14
C GLY A 705 -21.79 -1.90 -30.51
N ALA A 706 -21.83 -1.11 -31.59
CA ALA A 706 -22.10 -1.61 -32.93
C ALA A 706 -21.09 -2.71 -33.34
N PRO A 707 -21.55 -3.87 -33.84
CA PRO A 707 -20.67 -4.87 -34.42
C PRO A 707 -19.89 -4.34 -35.61
N VAL A 708 -18.56 -4.46 -35.61
CA VAL A 708 -17.74 -4.12 -36.79
C VAL A 708 -18.14 -4.96 -38.01
N ALA A 709 -18.66 -6.17 -37.80
CA ALA A 709 -19.17 -7.00 -38.89
C ALA A 709 -20.40 -6.43 -39.61
N LYS A 710 -21.14 -5.52 -38.97
CA LYS A 710 -22.35 -4.87 -39.53
C LYS A 710 -22.13 -3.39 -39.86
N ALA A 711 -21.17 -2.77 -39.20
CA ALA A 711 -20.74 -1.40 -39.43
C ALA A 711 -19.21 -1.44 -39.66
N LEU A 712 -18.77 -1.68 -40.90
CA LEU A 712 -17.36 -2.00 -41.16
C LEU A 712 -16.44 -0.78 -41.05
N ASP A 713 -16.92 0.35 -41.56
CA ASP A 713 -16.07 1.53 -41.79
C ASP A 713 -16.38 2.69 -40.85
N GLU A 714 -17.54 2.67 -40.19
CA GLU A 714 -18.00 3.74 -39.31
C GLU A 714 -18.90 3.17 -38.20
N ASP A 715 -18.92 3.82 -37.03
CA ASP A 715 -19.78 3.44 -35.92
C ASP A 715 -21.26 3.67 -36.27
N ASN A 716 -22.14 2.77 -35.82
CA ASN A 716 -23.58 2.91 -35.99
C ASN A 716 -24.31 2.54 -34.67
N PRO A 717 -24.63 3.53 -33.83
CA PRO A 717 -25.30 3.32 -32.54
C PRO A 717 -26.66 2.58 -32.62
N ASP A 718 -27.37 2.62 -33.76
CA ASP A 718 -28.62 1.86 -33.92
C ASP A 718 -28.38 0.34 -33.90
N LEU A 719 -27.15 -0.07 -34.17
CA LEU A 719 -26.69 -1.46 -34.11
C LEU A 719 -26.06 -1.83 -32.76
N ALA A 720 -26.08 -0.95 -31.76
CA ALA A 720 -25.46 -1.17 -30.44
C ALA A 720 -25.89 -2.50 -29.79
N PHE A 721 -27.15 -2.89 -29.98
CA PHE A 721 -27.72 -4.12 -29.44
C PHE A 721 -27.81 -5.26 -30.45
N ASP A 722 -27.30 -5.08 -31.66
CA ASP A 722 -27.31 -6.13 -32.65
C ASP A 722 -26.27 -7.20 -32.30
N ASN A 723 -26.79 -8.39 -31.97
CA ASN A 723 -26.02 -9.56 -31.56
C ASN A 723 -26.29 -10.77 -32.45
N LYS A 724 -27.00 -10.58 -33.57
CA LYS A 724 -27.30 -11.64 -34.54
C LYS A 724 -26.10 -11.81 -35.47
N PHE A 725 -25.13 -12.58 -34.99
CA PHE A 725 -23.90 -12.85 -35.70
C PHE A 725 -24.02 -14.09 -36.58
N ASP A 726 -24.02 -13.89 -37.89
CA ASP A 726 -23.94 -14.96 -38.89
C ASP A 726 -22.51 -15.09 -39.41
N PHE A 727 -21.76 -16.03 -38.83
CA PHE A 727 -20.37 -16.32 -39.21
C PHE A 727 -20.24 -17.66 -39.95
N ARG A 728 -21.22 -18.00 -40.79
CA ARG A 728 -21.09 -19.15 -41.70
C ARG A 728 -19.85 -18.98 -42.59
N PRO A 729 -19.17 -20.06 -43.01
CA PRO A 729 -17.88 -20.02 -43.72
C PRO A 729 -17.83 -19.08 -44.94
N LYS A 730 -18.97 -18.83 -45.59
CA LYS A 730 -19.11 -18.02 -46.79
C LYS A 730 -19.09 -16.48 -46.55
N LYS A 731 -19.16 -15.96 -45.32
CA LYS A 731 -19.12 -14.50 -45.02
C LYS A 731 -17.76 -14.07 -44.47
N SER A 732 -16.93 -13.45 -45.33
CA SER A 732 -15.57 -13.04 -44.97
C SER A 732 -15.55 -11.92 -43.91
N ILE A 733 -14.60 -12.00 -42.97
CA ILE A 733 -14.43 -11.06 -41.84
C ILE A 733 -13.30 -10.06 -42.16
N LYS A 734 -13.37 -9.41 -43.32
CA LYS A 734 -12.29 -8.58 -43.91
C LYS A 734 -11.90 -7.33 -43.09
N GLY A 735 -12.57 -7.03 -41.98
CA GLY A 735 -12.32 -5.83 -41.16
C GLY A 735 -12.00 -6.08 -39.68
N CYS A 736 -11.50 -7.25 -39.26
CA CYS A 736 -11.07 -7.41 -37.87
C CYS A 736 -10.00 -8.51 -37.76
N PRO A 737 -8.91 -8.32 -37.00
CA PRO A 737 -7.81 -9.27 -36.92
C PRO A 737 -8.28 -10.66 -36.49
N PHE A 738 -7.64 -11.70 -37.03
CA PHE A 738 -8.04 -13.07 -36.74
C PHE A 738 -7.98 -13.39 -35.24
N ALA A 739 -6.94 -12.90 -34.58
CA ALA A 739 -6.67 -13.04 -33.15
C ALA A 739 -7.43 -12.04 -32.26
N ALA A 740 -8.38 -11.25 -32.74
CA ALA A 740 -9.33 -10.56 -31.85
C ALA A 740 -10.39 -11.57 -31.36
N HIS A 741 -10.14 -12.21 -30.22
CA HIS A 741 -10.93 -13.31 -29.67
C HIS A 741 -12.27 -12.84 -29.10
N ILE A 742 -12.42 -11.56 -28.74
CA ILE A 742 -13.66 -11.00 -28.19
C ILE A 742 -14.83 -10.94 -29.20
N ARG A 743 -14.59 -11.22 -30.49
CA ARG A 743 -15.60 -11.14 -31.56
C ARG A 743 -16.31 -12.45 -31.97
N LYS A 744 -15.75 -13.63 -31.68
CA LYS A 744 -16.19 -14.89 -32.33
C LYS A 744 -17.20 -15.69 -31.50
N MET A 745 -18.43 -15.88 -31.99
CA MET A 745 -19.46 -16.71 -31.32
C MET A 745 -19.25 -18.24 -31.50
N ARG A 746 -18.69 -18.68 -32.64
CA ARG A 746 -18.49 -20.13 -32.94
C ARG A 746 -17.04 -20.44 -33.39
N PRO A 747 -16.03 -20.18 -32.57
CA PRO A 747 -14.62 -20.37 -32.95
C PRO A 747 -14.25 -21.81 -33.31
N ARG A 748 -15.03 -22.82 -32.90
CA ARG A 748 -14.80 -24.23 -33.24
C ARG A 748 -15.22 -24.60 -34.66
N ALA A 749 -16.07 -23.79 -35.30
CA ALA A 749 -16.45 -23.99 -36.69
C ALA A 749 -15.24 -23.90 -37.63
N ASP A 750 -14.21 -23.14 -37.24
CA ASP A 750 -12.94 -23.00 -37.98
C ASP A 750 -12.12 -24.31 -38.06
N LYS A 751 -12.51 -25.38 -37.32
CA LYS A 751 -11.86 -26.71 -37.37
C LYS A 751 -12.40 -27.64 -38.46
N LYS A 752 -13.60 -27.37 -39.00
CA LYS A 752 -14.18 -28.21 -40.05
C LYS A 752 -13.42 -27.95 -41.37
N ARG A 753 -13.00 -29.03 -42.05
CA ARG A 753 -12.41 -28.95 -43.40
C ARG A 753 -13.53 -28.52 -44.37
N ASP A 754 -13.22 -27.54 -45.22
CA ASP A 754 -14.04 -26.90 -46.28
C ASP A 754 -15.04 -25.83 -45.78
N ALA A 755 -15.16 -24.61 -46.33
CA ALA A 755 -14.75 -24.03 -47.61
C ALA A 755 -14.15 -22.62 -47.41
N GLY A 756 -12.84 -22.49 -47.60
CA GLY A 756 -12.07 -21.26 -47.36
C GLY A 756 -11.23 -20.81 -48.54
N THR A 757 -11.65 -21.15 -49.75
CA THR A 757 -11.17 -20.56 -51.01
C THR A 757 -12.33 -19.76 -51.61
N GLU A 758 -12.04 -18.54 -52.09
CA GLU A 758 -13.04 -17.61 -52.66
C GLU A 758 -13.72 -18.11 -53.96
N GLU A 759 -13.45 -19.35 -54.38
CA GLU A 759 -14.03 -19.98 -55.58
C GLU A 759 -14.43 -21.42 -55.28
N ASP A 760 -15.57 -21.65 -54.63
CA ASP A 760 -16.22 -22.95 -54.69
C ASP A 760 -17.73 -22.73 -54.80
N GLY A 761 -18.22 -22.90 -56.02
CA GLY A 761 -19.64 -22.81 -56.38
C GLY A 761 -20.43 -23.94 -55.75
N ASP A 762 -20.84 -23.75 -54.50
CA ASP A 762 -21.86 -24.55 -53.87
C ASP A 762 -23.22 -23.86 -54.04
N THR A 763 -24.01 -24.39 -54.97
CA THR A 763 -25.32 -23.89 -55.45
C THR A 763 -26.50 -24.32 -54.60
N THR A 764 -26.30 -24.88 -53.40
CA THR A 764 -27.43 -25.19 -52.51
C THR A 764 -28.03 -23.89 -51.96
N GLU A 765 -29.28 -23.61 -52.32
CA GLU A 765 -30.09 -22.58 -51.70
C GLU A 765 -30.21 -22.86 -50.19
N LEU A 766 -30.06 -21.79 -49.41
CA LEU A 766 -30.15 -21.86 -47.95
C LEU A 766 -31.62 -22.06 -47.53
N PRO A 767 -31.92 -22.86 -46.49
CA PRO A 767 -33.28 -22.95 -45.96
C PRO A 767 -33.73 -21.61 -45.37
N GLU A 768 -35.04 -21.34 -45.43
CA GLU A 768 -35.67 -20.15 -44.87
C GLU A 768 -35.53 -20.10 -43.33
N ALA A 769 -35.55 -18.89 -42.77
CA ALA A 769 -35.18 -18.55 -41.39
C ALA A 769 -36.04 -19.18 -40.26
N GLU A 770 -37.00 -20.06 -40.58
CA GLU A 770 -37.92 -20.68 -39.62
C GLU A 770 -37.82 -22.22 -39.54
N SER A 771 -36.86 -22.87 -40.20
CA SER A 771 -36.67 -24.31 -40.03
C SER A 771 -35.87 -24.63 -38.76
N ASP A 772 -36.45 -25.41 -37.85
CA ASP A 772 -35.78 -25.97 -36.66
C ASP A 772 -34.45 -26.65 -37.04
N GLU A 773 -33.34 -26.01 -36.68
CA GLU A 773 -31.95 -26.33 -37.11
C GLU A 773 -31.39 -27.68 -36.61
N SER A 774 -32.20 -28.68 -36.23
CA SER A 774 -31.68 -29.93 -35.65
C SER A 774 -31.86 -31.21 -36.49
N GLU A 775 -32.69 -31.24 -37.53
CA GLU A 775 -33.01 -32.52 -38.22
C GLU A 775 -32.69 -32.60 -39.71
N ALA A 776 -32.32 -31.51 -40.38
CA ALA A 776 -32.01 -31.55 -41.82
C ALA A 776 -30.49 -31.52 -42.05
N GLU A 777 -29.98 -32.61 -42.63
CA GLU A 777 -28.61 -32.75 -43.17
C GLU A 777 -27.46 -32.98 -42.19
N GLY A 778 -27.53 -34.03 -41.37
CA GLY A 778 -26.32 -34.70 -40.88
C GLY A 778 -25.28 -33.81 -40.18
N GLN A 779 -25.68 -32.63 -39.70
CA GLN A 779 -24.86 -31.82 -38.83
C GLN A 779 -24.81 -32.58 -37.51
N GLU A 780 -23.74 -33.37 -37.32
CA GLU A 780 -23.37 -33.82 -35.99
C GLU A 780 -23.53 -32.62 -35.05
N GLU A 781 -24.38 -32.79 -34.04
CA GLU A 781 -24.65 -31.82 -32.98
C GLU A 781 -23.31 -31.40 -32.35
N ASP A 782 -22.65 -30.38 -32.93
CA ASP A 782 -21.51 -29.76 -32.29
C ASP A 782 -22.09 -28.84 -31.21
N ALA A 783 -22.46 -29.47 -30.10
CA ALA A 783 -22.95 -28.88 -28.87
C ALA A 783 -21.86 -28.05 -28.18
N SER A 784 -21.24 -27.11 -28.92
CA SER A 784 -20.09 -26.30 -28.51
C SER A 784 -20.27 -24.83 -28.89
N VAL A 785 -21.45 -24.26 -28.65
CA VAL A 785 -21.71 -22.83 -28.91
C VAL A 785 -21.16 -21.99 -27.76
N ILE A 786 -20.43 -20.91 -28.09
CA ILE A 786 -20.01 -19.90 -27.10
C ILE A 786 -20.81 -18.63 -27.34
N LEU A 787 -21.92 -18.40 -26.63
CA LEU A 787 -22.64 -17.13 -26.72
C LEU A 787 -21.92 -16.07 -25.88
N ARG A 788 -21.72 -14.87 -26.43
CA ARG A 788 -20.88 -13.84 -25.78
C ARG A 788 -21.52 -12.48 -25.72
N ARG A 789 -21.25 -11.75 -24.64
CA ARG A 789 -21.64 -10.35 -24.49
C ARG A 789 -20.50 -9.55 -23.84
N GLY A 790 -20.12 -8.46 -24.50
CA GLY A 790 -19.36 -7.36 -23.89
C GLY A 790 -20.36 -6.38 -23.28
N ILE A 791 -20.24 -6.04 -22.00
CA ILE A 791 -21.02 -4.96 -21.37
C ILE A 791 -20.02 -3.92 -20.90
N THR A 792 -20.00 -2.76 -21.56
CA THR A 792 -19.18 -1.63 -21.11
C THR A 792 -19.67 -1.16 -19.74
N PHE A 793 -18.74 -0.77 -18.87
CA PHE A 793 -19.04 -0.08 -17.63
C PHE A 793 -18.12 1.13 -17.49
N GLY A 794 -18.57 2.08 -16.66
CA GLY A 794 -17.89 3.36 -16.49
C GLY A 794 -18.35 4.42 -17.49
N PRO A 795 -18.10 5.71 -17.19
CA PRO A 795 -18.40 6.81 -18.09
C PRO A 795 -17.38 6.89 -19.25
N GLU A 796 -17.82 7.48 -20.37
CA GLU A 796 -16.94 7.88 -21.48
C GLU A 796 -15.83 8.82 -21.02
N LEU A 797 -14.75 8.91 -21.81
CA LEU A 797 -13.66 9.83 -21.52
C LEU A 797 -14.17 11.27 -21.47
N THR A 798 -13.92 11.95 -20.36
CA THR A 798 -14.15 13.38 -20.23
C THR A 798 -13.21 14.16 -21.14
N GLU A 799 -13.56 15.41 -21.47
CA GLU A 799 -12.68 16.30 -22.25
C GLU A 799 -11.34 16.56 -21.55
N GLN A 800 -11.33 16.44 -20.23
CA GLN A 800 -10.11 16.48 -19.45
C GLN A 800 -9.25 15.24 -19.73
N GLU A 801 -9.81 14.04 -19.59
CA GLU A 801 -9.09 12.78 -19.85
C GLU A 801 -8.59 12.67 -21.29
N LYS A 802 -9.35 13.18 -22.27
CA LYS A 802 -8.91 13.21 -23.68
C LYS A 802 -7.73 14.16 -23.90
N ARG A 803 -7.72 15.33 -23.24
CA ARG A 803 -6.63 16.31 -23.34
C ARG A 803 -5.39 15.84 -22.61
N GLU A 804 -5.58 15.27 -21.43
CA GLU A 804 -4.50 14.86 -20.51
C GLU A 804 -3.98 13.45 -20.82
N LYS A 805 -4.72 12.67 -21.61
CA LYS A 805 -4.38 11.29 -21.97
C LYS A 805 -4.16 10.40 -20.73
N THR A 806 -4.99 10.60 -19.71
CA THR A 806 -4.93 9.91 -18.40
C THR A 806 -6.34 9.47 -17.98
N THR A 807 -6.49 8.29 -17.37
CA THR A 807 -7.78 7.76 -16.88
C THR A 807 -8.06 8.31 -15.48
N ILE A 808 -9.26 8.86 -15.27
CA ILE A 808 -9.76 9.37 -14.00
C ILE A 808 -10.85 8.46 -13.44
N GLU A 809 -11.74 7.93 -14.29
CA GLU A 809 -12.86 7.07 -13.88
C GLU A 809 -12.62 5.62 -14.29
N GLN A 810 -12.96 4.67 -13.41
CA GLN A 810 -12.89 3.25 -13.75
C GLN A 810 -13.87 2.92 -14.86
N ARG A 811 -13.35 2.28 -15.91
CA ARG A 811 -14.08 1.86 -17.10
C ARG A 811 -13.57 0.51 -17.55
N GLY A 812 -14.37 -0.19 -18.33
CA GLY A 812 -13.97 -1.48 -18.88
C GLY A 812 -15.12 -2.20 -19.56
N ILE A 813 -14.92 -3.49 -19.83
CA ILE A 813 -15.89 -4.35 -20.50
C ILE A 813 -16.04 -5.64 -19.70
N TYR A 814 -17.25 -5.96 -19.26
CA TYR A 814 -17.60 -7.29 -18.78
C TYR A 814 -17.73 -8.25 -19.95
N PHE A 815 -17.08 -9.41 -19.86
CA PHE A 815 -17.11 -10.44 -20.90
C PHE A 815 -17.86 -11.68 -20.42
N THR A 816 -19.10 -11.86 -20.87
CA THR A 816 -19.94 -13.02 -20.51
C THR A 816 -19.81 -14.11 -21.58
N CYS A 817 -19.68 -15.39 -21.19
CA CYS A 817 -19.64 -16.54 -22.09
C CYS A 817 -20.59 -17.66 -21.64
N TYR A 818 -21.47 -18.15 -22.52
CA TYR A 818 -22.29 -19.35 -22.32
C TYR A 818 -21.64 -20.55 -22.99
N GLN A 819 -21.59 -21.72 -22.34
CA GLN A 819 -21.04 -22.94 -22.92
C GLN A 819 -21.88 -24.16 -22.57
N SER A 820 -21.99 -25.09 -23.51
CA SER A 820 -22.78 -26.33 -23.40
C SER A 820 -22.01 -27.51 -22.76
N LEU A 821 -20.67 -27.53 -22.85
CA LEU A 821 -19.79 -28.53 -22.19
C LEU A 821 -18.54 -27.85 -21.60
N ILE A 822 -18.53 -27.68 -20.27
CA ILE A 822 -17.58 -26.83 -19.54
C ILE A 822 -16.12 -27.26 -19.72
N ARG A 823 -15.83 -28.55 -19.49
CA ARG A 823 -14.45 -29.09 -19.51
C ARG A 823 -13.82 -28.94 -20.89
N ASP A 824 -14.53 -29.39 -21.92
CA ASP A 824 -14.01 -29.37 -23.28
C ASP A 824 -14.01 -27.94 -23.82
N GLY A 825 -15.03 -27.16 -23.46
CA GLY A 825 -15.17 -25.72 -23.63
C GLY A 825 -13.91 -24.96 -23.26
N PHE A 826 -13.55 -25.04 -21.97
CA PHE A 826 -12.40 -24.39 -21.37
C PHE A 826 -11.08 -24.92 -21.93
N ASN A 827 -10.94 -26.24 -22.07
CA ASN A 827 -9.74 -26.85 -22.65
C ASN A 827 -9.48 -26.35 -24.07
N PHE A 828 -10.50 -26.28 -24.92
CA PHE A 828 -10.36 -25.75 -26.28
C PHE A 828 -9.93 -24.28 -26.30
N LEU A 829 -10.60 -23.42 -25.50
CA LEU A 829 -10.29 -22.00 -25.39
C LEU A 829 -8.81 -21.79 -25.02
N MET A 830 -8.38 -22.46 -23.95
CA MET A 830 -7.06 -22.23 -23.33
C MET A 830 -5.90 -22.98 -24.01
N THR A 831 -6.16 -24.11 -24.67
CA THR A 831 -5.07 -24.98 -25.18
C THR A 831 -5.04 -25.14 -26.70
N ARG A 832 -6.15 -24.89 -27.39
CA ARG A 832 -6.29 -25.18 -28.83
C ARG A 832 -6.62 -23.94 -29.66
N TRP A 833 -7.30 -22.96 -29.08
CA TRP A 833 -7.81 -21.80 -29.79
C TRP A 833 -6.99 -20.53 -29.52
N ALA A 834 -7.03 -19.98 -28.30
CA ALA A 834 -6.35 -18.71 -28.02
C ALA A 834 -4.82 -18.86 -27.98
N SER A 835 -4.32 -19.98 -27.47
CA SER A 835 -2.88 -20.20 -27.25
C SER A 835 -2.19 -21.03 -28.34
N ASN A 836 -2.75 -21.11 -29.55
CA ASN A 836 -2.19 -21.91 -30.66
C ASN A 836 -1.87 -21.03 -31.88
N SER A 837 -0.57 -20.89 -32.19
CA SER A 837 -0.04 -20.13 -33.33
C SER A 837 -0.56 -20.60 -34.70
N SER A 838 -0.94 -21.87 -34.80
CA SER A 838 -1.36 -22.50 -36.04
C SER A 838 -2.88 -22.67 -36.14
N PHE A 839 -3.67 -22.07 -35.23
CA PHE A 839 -5.13 -22.21 -35.27
C PHE A 839 -5.78 -21.20 -36.23
N PRO A 840 -6.65 -21.66 -37.16
CA PRO A 840 -6.93 -23.05 -37.54
C PRO A 840 -5.84 -23.62 -38.46
N GLU A 841 -5.62 -24.94 -38.35
CA GLU A 841 -4.49 -25.69 -38.96
C GLU A 841 -4.37 -25.58 -40.49
N TYR A 842 -5.34 -24.97 -41.17
CA TYR A 842 -5.50 -24.96 -42.63
C TYR A 842 -5.40 -23.56 -43.29
N LYS A 843 -5.12 -22.48 -42.55
CA LYS A 843 -5.14 -21.09 -43.08
C LYS A 843 -3.78 -20.39 -43.25
N THR A 844 -2.69 -21.14 -43.27
CA THR A 844 -1.32 -20.64 -43.54
C THR A 844 -1.15 -19.95 -44.91
N LYS A 845 -2.08 -20.16 -45.85
CA LYS A 845 -2.07 -19.51 -47.17
C LYS A 845 -2.44 -18.02 -47.14
N THR A 846 -3.29 -17.59 -46.20
CA THR A 846 -3.75 -16.19 -46.07
C THR A 846 -2.96 -15.42 -45.01
N PHE A 847 -2.35 -16.13 -44.05
CA PHE A 847 -1.56 -15.56 -42.95
C PHE A 847 -0.24 -16.35 -42.83
N PRO A 848 0.81 -15.98 -43.58
CA PRO A 848 2.08 -16.72 -43.59
C PRO A 848 2.72 -16.84 -42.20
N ASP A 849 2.54 -15.82 -41.36
CA ASP A 849 3.05 -15.74 -39.98
C ASP A 849 2.02 -16.15 -38.92
N GLY A 850 0.84 -16.63 -39.35
CA GLY A 850 -0.28 -16.94 -38.48
C GLY A 850 -1.09 -15.70 -38.03
N PRO A 851 -2.12 -15.89 -37.19
CA PRO A 851 -3.04 -14.84 -36.78
C PRO A 851 -2.50 -13.86 -35.71
N GLY A 852 -1.43 -14.23 -34.99
CA GLY A 852 -0.89 -13.49 -33.85
C GLY A 852 -1.60 -13.75 -32.50
N MET A 853 -1.37 -12.89 -31.51
CA MET A 853 -1.95 -12.98 -30.15
C MET A 853 -3.18 -12.10 -29.97
N ASP A 854 -4.00 -12.39 -28.95
CA ASP A 854 -5.06 -11.46 -28.54
C ASP A 854 -4.47 -10.24 -27.83
N PRO A 855 -4.89 -9.01 -28.18
CA PRO A 855 -4.45 -7.81 -27.47
C PRO A 855 -5.04 -7.61 -26.06
N PHE A 856 -6.15 -8.28 -25.71
CA PHE A 856 -6.92 -8.09 -24.47
C PHE A 856 -7.16 -9.39 -23.67
N VAL A 857 -6.95 -10.55 -24.29
CA VAL A 857 -7.03 -11.85 -23.62
C VAL A 857 -5.62 -12.34 -23.30
N ASN A 858 -5.28 -12.49 -22.01
CA ASN A 858 -4.02 -13.08 -21.57
C ASN A 858 -3.94 -14.55 -21.99
N GLN A 859 -2.83 -14.92 -22.61
CA GLN A 859 -2.59 -16.25 -23.17
C GLN A 859 -1.35 -16.85 -22.52
N ARG A 860 -1.35 -18.16 -22.22
CA ARG A 860 -0.19 -18.82 -21.61
C ARG A 860 0.97 -18.82 -22.62
N LEU A 861 2.12 -18.27 -22.21
CA LEU A 861 3.37 -18.32 -22.96
C LEU A 861 3.88 -19.77 -23.01
N ARG A 862 3.56 -20.48 -24.09
CA ARG A 862 4.14 -21.78 -24.42
C ARG A 862 5.24 -21.59 -25.48
N SER A 863 6.12 -22.58 -25.64
CA SER A 863 7.19 -22.55 -26.65
C SER A 863 6.70 -22.51 -28.10
N ASP A 864 5.43 -22.85 -28.34
CA ASP A 864 4.73 -22.80 -29.64
C ASP A 864 3.87 -21.54 -29.83
N HIS A 865 3.98 -20.56 -28.93
CA HIS A 865 3.21 -19.32 -28.94
C HIS A 865 3.82 -18.28 -29.92
N PRO A 866 3.02 -17.54 -30.70
CA PRO A 866 3.55 -16.52 -31.60
C PRO A 866 4.15 -15.34 -30.81
N GLU A 867 5.19 -14.69 -31.36
CA GLU A 867 5.76 -13.42 -30.87
C GLU A 867 4.67 -12.35 -30.71
N GLY A 868 4.85 -11.34 -29.85
CA GLY A 868 3.85 -10.32 -29.51
C GLY A 868 3.40 -9.42 -30.67
N HIS A 869 2.62 -9.97 -31.61
CA HIS A 869 2.11 -9.32 -32.81
C HIS A 869 0.68 -9.77 -33.11
N ILE A 870 0.01 -9.02 -33.97
CA ILE A 870 -1.29 -9.36 -34.55
C ILE A 870 -1.28 -9.18 -36.06
N SER A 871 -2.00 -10.03 -36.79
CA SER A 871 -2.14 -9.95 -38.24
C SER A 871 -3.45 -9.26 -38.64
N LEU A 872 -3.34 -8.15 -39.36
CA LEU A 872 -4.45 -7.30 -39.83
C LEU A 872 -4.57 -7.33 -41.34
N TYR A 873 -5.78 -7.14 -41.89
CA TYR A 873 -5.96 -6.93 -43.33
C TYR A 873 -5.38 -5.59 -43.78
N ASP A 874 -4.64 -5.59 -44.89
CA ASP A 874 -4.05 -4.36 -45.45
C ASP A 874 -5.09 -3.45 -46.16
N GLY A 875 -6.30 -3.96 -46.39
CA GLY A 875 -7.44 -3.24 -46.98
C GLY A 875 -7.30 -2.89 -48.47
N SER A 876 -6.16 -3.16 -49.09
CA SER A 876 -5.89 -2.93 -50.51
C SER A 876 -5.88 -4.22 -51.33
N ASN A 877 -5.61 -5.35 -50.69
CA ASN A 877 -5.62 -6.67 -51.31
C ASN A 877 -6.29 -7.69 -50.35
N PRO A 878 -7.34 -8.40 -50.81
CA PRO A 878 -8.06 -9.40 -50.02
C PRO A 878 -7.23 -10.67 -49.71
N ASP A 879 -5.97 -10.78 -50.11
CA ASP A 879 -5.09 -11.90 -49.80
C ASP A 879 -3.82 -11.48 -49.03
N LYS A 880 -3.75 -10.22 -48.59
CA LYS A 880 -2.57 -9.69 -47.90
C LYS A 880 -2.87 -9.13 -46.52
N THR A 881 -1.94 -9.39 -45.61
CA THR A 881 -2.01 -8.95 -44.22
C THR A 881 -0.78 -8.17 -43.83
N VAL A 882 -0.95 -7.27 -42.87
CA VAL A 882 0.12 -6.51 -42.21
C VAL A 882 0.32 -7.09 -40.82
N LYS A 883 1.58 -7.33 -40.46
CA LYS A 883 2.00 -7.65 -39.09
C LYS A 883 2.10 -6.35 -38.28
N LEU A 884 1.33 -6.27 -37.19
CA LEU A 884 1.38 -5.19 -36.21
C LEU A 884 1.99 -5.72 -34.91
N ASN A 885 3.16 -5.22 -34.53
CA ASN A 885 3.79 -5.61 -33.27
C ASN A 885 3.10 -4.90 -32.10
N LEU A 886 2.63 -5.66 -31.12
CA LEU A 886 1.88 -5.17 -29.97
C LEU A 886 2.80 -4.64 -28.84
N GLY A 887 4.08 -4.98 -28.84
CA GLY A 887 5.03 -4.58 -27.80
C GLY A 887 4.78 -5.28 -26.45
N ILE A 888 5.03 -4.58 -25.34
CA ILE A 888 4.78 -5.07 -23.97
C ILE A 888 3.32 -4.77 -23.62
N SER A 889 2.46 -5.77 -23.69
CA SER A 889 1.04 -5.71 -23.31
C SER A 889 0.71 -6.95 -22.47
N PRO A 890 -0.16 -6.84 -21.44
CA PRO A 890 -1.59 -6.50 -21.66
C PRO A 890 -2.02 -5.07 -21.27
N TRP A 891 -2.86 -4.44 -22.11
CA TRP A 891 -3.56 -3.15 -21.86
C TRP A 891 -4.75 -3.29 -20.91
N VAL A 892 -5.17 -4.53 -20.63
CA VAL A 892 -6.31 -4.86 -19.79
C VAL A 892 -5.83 -5.83 -18.71
N ASP A 893 -6.02 -5.47 -17.45
CA ASP A 893 -5.83 -6.42 -16.36
C ASP A 893 -7.02 -7.38 -16.25
N GLN A 894 -6.73 -8.68 -16.26
CA GLN A 894 -7.74 -9.73 -16.21
C GLN A 894 -8.03 -10.12 -14.76
N LYS A 895 -9.14 -9.61 -14.22
CA LYS A 895 -9.55 -9.86 -12.82
C LYS A 895 -10.27 -11.20 -12.58
N GLY A 896 -9.94 -12.23 -13.37
CA GLY A 896 -10.61 -13.53 -13.36
C GLY A 896 -11.91 -13.55 -14.18
N GLY A 897 -12.26 -14.72 -14.72
CA GLY A 897 -13.49 -14.90 -15.51
C GLY A 897 -14.70 -15.13 -14.61
N GLU A 898 -15.51 -14.11 -14.38
CA GLU A 898 -16.86 -14.30 -13.83
C GLU A 898 -17.75 -14.88 -14.94
N TYR A 899 -17.96 -16.19 -14.90
CA TYR A 899 -18.89 -16.89 -15.78
C TYR A 899 -20.25 -16.94 -15.09
N PHE A 900 -21.26 -16.29 -15.68
CA PHE A 900 -22.64 -16.48 -15.26
C PHE A 900 -23.14 -17.80 -15.88
N PHE A 901 -23.30 -18.83 -15.06
CA PHE A 901 -23.71 -20.15 -15.52
C PHE A 901 -25.24 -20.24 -15.51
N THR A 902 -25.84 -20.44 -16.69
CA THR A 902 -27.20 -20.93 -16.76
C THR A 902 -27.16 -22.44 -16.99
N PRO A 903 -28.08 -23.21 -16.40
CA PRO A 903 -28.31 -24.60 -16.80
C PRO A 903 -28.48 -24.69 -18.33
N SER A 904 -28.25 -25.88 -18.90
CA SER A 904 -28.55 -26.12 -20.31
C SER A 904 -30.01 -25.74 -20.61
N ILE A 905 -30.34 -25.36 -21.85
CA ILE A 905 -31.74 -25.07 -22.23
C ILE A 905 -32.67 -26.20 -21.79
N LYS A 906 -32.23 -27.46 -21.94
CA LYS A 906 -32.95 -28.64 -21.44
C LYS A 906 -33.14 -28.63 -19.92
N ALA A 907 -32.10 -28.35 -19.13
CA ALA A 907 -32.25 -28.23 -17.68
C ALA A 907 -33.14 -27.04 -17.29
N LEU A 908 -33.03 -25.90 -17.98
CA LEU A 908 -33.93 -24.77 -17.80
C LEU A 908 -35.39 -25.15 -18.11
N TRP A 909 -35.62 -25.98 -19.13
CA TRP A 909 -36.94 -26.46 -19.54
C TRP A 909 -37.51 -27.62 -18.70
N GLU A 910 -36.67 -28.50 -18.19
CA GLU A 910 -37.13 -29.73 -17.52
C GLU A 910 -37.07 -29.61 -15.99
N GLN A 911 -36.13 -28.82 -15.46
CA GLN A 911 -35.91 -28.68 -14.02
C GLN A 911 -36.40 -27.33 -13.47
N PHE A 912 -36.32 -26.25 -14.26
CA PHE A 912 -36.55 -24.89 -13.76
C PHE A 912 -37.81 -24.19 -14.31
N SER A 913 -38.41 -24.66 -15.40
CA SER A 913 -39.60 -24.03 -16.01
C SER A 913 -40.94 -24.61 -15.53
N THR A 914 -40.94 -25.58 -14.60
CA THR A 914 -42.16 -26.24 -14.10
C THR A 914 -42.98 -25.39 -13.12
N ALA A 915 -43.09 -24.08 -13.37
CA ALA A 915 -44.09 -23.23 -12.71
C ALA A 915 -44.34 -21.90 -13.44
N ILE A 916 -44.76 -21.90 -14.71
CA ILE A 916 -45.74 -20.91 -15.21
C ILE A 916 -46.58 -21.61 -16.30
N PRO A 917 -47.89 -21.84 -16.10
CA PRO A 917 -48.79 -22.14 -17.19
C PRO A 917 -48.92 -20.88 -18.06
N VAL A 918 -48.54 -20.97 -19.33
CA VAL A 918 -48.76 -19.92 -20.32
C VAL A 918 -50.27 -19.75 -20.52
N LYS A 919 -50.77 -18.52 -20.38
CA LYS A 919 -52.04 -18.06 -20.94
C LYS A 919 -51.76 -17.07 -22.06
#